data_AF-A0A5C6EHD9-F1
#
_entry.id   AF-A0A5C6EHD9-F1
#
_cell.length_a   1.000
_cell.length_b   1.000
_cell.length_c   1.000
_cell.angle_alpha   90.00
_cell.angle_beta   90.00
_cell.angle_gamma   90.00
#
_symmetry.space_group_name_H-M   'P 1'
#
loop_
_entity.id
_entity.type
_entity.pdbx_description
1 polymer ?
#
loop_
_entity_poly.entity_id
_entity_poly.type
_entity_poly.pdbx_seq_one_letter_code
_entity_poly.pdbx_strand_id
1 'polypeptide(L)'
;MARAKNADRIKQEAAEAAANQDQRTPAEKRAESFRVAAQRETVEAFVVAFILALLFRAFLAEAFVIPTGSMAPTLMGAHKDLSCDQCGQQFQVGASRERSGASTNLVVVGGVCPNCRHVNSLDLKDNGEDTTFNGDRILVSKFKYMIHDPDRWDVIVFKYPGNPKQNYIKRLVGLPTETLTLSHGDVYARRTGTNDKSMILRKPPTTLMAMSQLVYDTDFQSESLVNADYPSRWQAWAEGADSPPENSWTTDRKTDGFVATVKAPADADQWLRYFHRFPTDEQWSAADAGQSLSDVDAYQSQAITDFYAYDSYIHVPAGYVYKERPSTSGGGSLERSLNGGFSNGEFNENYDSGAGPEQFRGVAIWGGQDSGNQQIGRDGMHWVGDLIAEADIETSSDAKEVTLEIVEAGVKYQCRINLADGRAKLTIIDAGSGKGETRNFTGANSSPTAETGFKAGSRHTVRLSNCDDQLVLWVDGDVIEFDSLTTFDARDYRSRDEDYPRWSKNDPLDAAPVGLAVKGGEATVRHLQIRRDKYYIATNNANFGGINDYDNSTLFRLAGSGVSMGDIQSVFAMPQRWDEFIGWQARRTVSFTLHEDQFFPMGDNSPESLDARCWAGTKSQYKLPRGVNEPAWRWADDSYVPRDLLVGKALVVFWPHSWSSPVPFTPNFKRMKLIR
;
A
#
# COMPACT_ATOMS: atom_id res chain seq x y z
N MET A 1 -34.74 92.36 40.96
CA MET A 1 -33.57 91.81 40.22
C MET A 1 -33.54 90.26 40.10
N ALA A 2 -34.52 89.50 40.61
CA ALA A 2 -34.54 88.03 40.47
C ALA A 2 -35.28 87.49 39.22
N ARG A 3 -36.13 88.29 38.56
CA ARG A 3 -36.84 87.88 37.33
C ARG A 3 -36.01 87.96 36.03
N ALA A 4 -34.94 88.76 36.00
CA ALA A 4 -34.09 88.90 34.81
C ALA A 4 -33.11 87.73 34.66
N LYS A 5 -32.52 87.23 35.76
CA LYS A 5 -31.56 86.11 35.73
C LYS A 5 -32.17 84.77 35.29
N ASN A 6 -33.48 84.57 35.43
CA ASN A 6 -34.15 83.33 35.04
C ASN A 6 -34.47 83.29 33.53
N ALA A 7 -34.64 84.44 32.88
CA ALA A 7 -34.91 84.53 31.45
C ALA A 7 -33.64 84.28 30.60
N ASP A 8 -32.47 84.72 31.08
CA ASP A 8 -31.20 84.49 30.40
C ASP A 8 -30.76 83.02 30.48
N ARG A 9 -31.02 82.34 31.62
CA ARG A 9 -30.68 80.91 31.76
C ARG A 9 -31.52 80.01 30.83
N ILE A 10 -32.81 80.30 30.69
CA ILE A 10 -33.69 79.57 29.77
C ILE A 10 -33.28 79.80 28.30
N LYS A 11 -32.81 81.00 27.94
CA LYS A 11 -32.26 81.27 26.59
C LYS A 11 -30.94 80.56 26.34
N GLN A 12 -30.07 80.45 27.35
CA GLN A 12 -28.80 79.74 27.26
C GLN A 12 -29.00 78.22 27.14
N GLU A 13 -29.89 77.65 27.96
CA GLU A 13 -30.24 76.22 27.90
C GLU A 13 -30.94 75.87 26.57
N ALA A 14 -31.77 76.75 26.02
CA ALA A 14 -32.39 76.56 24.70
C ALA A 14 -31.38 76.68 23.53
N ALA A 15 -30.36 77.54 23.66
CA ALA A 15 -29.31 77.70 22.66
C ALA A 15 -28.33 76.51 22.66
N GLU A 16 -27.98 75.96 23.83
CA GLU A 16 -27.17 74.74 23.93
C GLU A 16 -27.92 73.50 23.44
N ALA A 17 -29.24 73.40 23.68
CA ALA A 17 -30.06 72.31 23.15
C ALA A 17 -30.20 72.35 21.61
N ALA A 18 -30.21 73.54 21.01
CA ALA A 18 -30.24 73.71 19.55
C ALA A 18 -28.88 73.41 18.88
N ALA A 19 -27.77 73.63 19.60
CA ALA A 19 -26.41 73.39 19.08
C ALA A 19 -26.02 71.90 19.04
N ASN A 20 -26.75 71.02 19.73
CA ASN A 20 -26.45 69.59 19.81
C ASN A 20 -27.35 68.72 18.91
N GLN A 21 -27.88 69.30 17.82
CA GLN A 21 -28.58 68.55 16.79
C GLN A 21 -27.56 67.95 15.82
N ASP A 22 -27.50 66.62 15.80
CA ASP A 22 -26.75 65.81 14.83
C ASP A 22 -27.05 66.24 13.38
N GLN A 23 -26.12 67.03 12.80
CA GLN A 23 -26.21 67.73 11.51
C GLN A 23 -26.07 66.82 10.28
N ARG A 24 -25.90 65.50 10.46
CA ARG A 24 -25.80 64.55 9.34
C ARG A 24 -27.10 64.51 8.54
N THR A 25 -27.00 64.48 7.22
CA THR A 25 -28.14 64.36 6.30
C THR A 25 -28.86 63.02 6.50
N PRO A 26 -30.16 62.91 6.15
CA PRO A 26 -30.89 61.64 6.20
C PRO A 26 -30.23 60.51 5.40
N ALA A 27 -29.52 60.85 4.31
CA ALA A 27 -28.78 59.90 3.49
C ALA A 27 -27.54 59.35 4.21
N GLU A 28 -26.78 60.20 4.92
CA GLU A 28 -25.61 59.79 5.71
C GLU A 28 -26.03 58.90 6.90
N LYS A 29 -27.10 59.28 7.60
CA LYS A 29 -27.67 58.45 8.69
C LYS A 29 -28.12 57.08 8.19
N ARG A 30 -28.75 57.04 7.00
CA ARG A 30 -29.17 55.80 6.34
C ARG A 30 -27.96 54.95 5.92
N ALA A 31 -26.95 55.55 5.29
CA ALA A 31 -25.74 54.84 4.86
C ALA A 31 -24.94 54.23 6.03
N GLU A 32 -24.81 54.95 7.14
CA GLU A 32 -24.18 54.44 8.36
C GLU A 32 -24.99 53.29 8.98
N SER A 33 -26.32 53.42 9.04
CA SER A 33 -27.19 52.35 9.52
C SER A 33 -27.09 51.08 8.68
N PHE A 34 -27.00 51.21 7.34
CA PHE A 34 -26.77 50.08 6.44
C PHE A 34 -25.39 49.47 6.62
N ARG A 35 -24.35 50.29 6.80
CA ARG A 35 -22.97 49.79 7.00
C ARG A 35 -22.82 49.08 8.34
N VAL A 36 -23.42 49.59 9.40
CA VAL A 36 -23.44 48.96 10.73
C VAL A 36 -24.26 47.68 10.72
N ALA A 37 -25.41 47.65 10.03
CA ALA A 37 -26.20 46.44 9.84
C ALA A 37 -25.42 45.37 9.04
N ALA A 38 -24.80 45.73 7.92
CA ALA A 38 -23.99 44.83 7.11
C ALA A 38 -22.75 44.31 7.87
N GLN A 39 -22.09 45.16 8.66
CA GLN A 39 -20.99 44.74 9.54
C GLN A 39 -21.48 43.78 10.63
N ARG A 40 -22.64 44.05 11.23
CA ARG A 40 -23.25 43.17 12.23
C ARG A 40 -23.63 41.82 11.62
N GLU A 41 -24.26 41.79 10.45
CA GLU A 41 -24.59 40.55 9.73
C GLU A 41 -23.32 39.75 9.39
N THR A 42 -22.27 40.44 8.96
CA THR A 42 -20.96 39.81 8.68
C THR A 42 -20.37 39.20 9.94
N VAL A 43 -20.37 39.94 11.07
CA VAL A 43 -19.87 39.45 12.36
C VAL A 43 -20.73 38.30 12.90
N GLU A 44 -22.06 38.39 12.83
CA GLU A 44 -22.98 37.32 13.21
C GLU A 44 -22.73 36.07 12.38
N ALA A 45 -22.55 36.20 11.05
CA ALA A 45 -22.19 35.08 10.18
C ALA A 45 -20.85 34.45 10.55
N PHE A 46 -19.82 35.25 10.86
CA PHE A 46 -18.53 34.73 11.33
C PHE A 46 -18.64 34.02 12.68
N VAL A 47 -19.41 34.56 13.63
CA VAL A 47 -19.61 33.94 14.95
C VAL A 47 -20.38 32.62 14.80
N VAL A 48 -21.45 32.59 14.01
CA VAL A 48 -22.21 31.37 13.73
C VAL A 48 -21.33 30.34 13.03
N ALA A 49 -20.57 30.74 12.00
CA ALA A 49 -19.63 29.86 11.31
C ALA A 49 -18.55 29.32 12.25
N PHE A 50 -18.02 30.16 13.15
CA PHE A 50 -17.02 29.75 14.15
C PHE A 50 -17.61 28.77 15.17
N ILE A 51 -18.80 29.02 15.70
CA ILE A 51 -19.49 28.10 16.62
C ILE A 51 -19.80 26.79 15.92
N LEU A 52 -20.34 26.83 14.69
CA LEU A 52 -20.60 25.62 13.89
C LEU A 52 -19.32 24.85 13.60
N ALA A 53 -18.22 25.53 13.28
CA ALA A 53 -16.92 24.90 13.08
C ALA A 53 -16.39 24.25 14.37
N LEU A 54 -16.57 24.89 15.52
CA LEU A 54 -16.21 24.31 16.82
C LEU A 54 -17.08 23.10 17.17
N LEU A 55 -18.40 23.17 16.95
CA LEU A 55 -19.30 22.04 17.17
C LEU A 55 -18.99 20.88 16.21
N PHE A 56 -18.74 21.18 14.94
CA PHE A 56 -18.32 20.21 13.94
C PHE A 56 -17.02 19.53 14.36
N ARG A 57 -16.03 20.31 14.81
CA ARG A 57 -14.74 19.78 15.28
C ARG A 57 -14.86 18.97 16.58
N ALA A 58 -15.73 19.39 17.49
CA ALA A 58 -15.90 18.73 18.78
C ALA A 58 -16.65 17.40 18.63
N PHE A 59 -17.68 17.34 17.79
CA PHE A 59 -18.64 16.23 17.79
C PHE A 59 -18.72 15.42 16.50
N LEU A 60 -18.42 16.00 15.34
CA LEU A 60 -18.61 15.32 14.05
C LEU A 60 -17.31 14.76 13.49
N ALA A 61 -16.32 15.62 13.31
CA ALA A 61 -15.11 15.23 12.62
C ALA A 61 -13.85 15.91 13.16
N GLU A 62 -12.77 15.13 13.29
CA GLU A 62 -11.46 15.64 13.67
C GLU A 62 -10.44 15.40 12.56
N ALA A 63 -9.60 16.40 12.31
CA ALA A 63 -8.51 16.32 11.36
C ALA A 63 -7.24 15.83 12.06
N PHE A 64 -6.62 14.79 11.52
CA PHE A 64 -5.35 14.25 12.00
C PHE A 64 -4.30 14.31 10.90
N VAL A 65 -3.04 14.52 11.30
CA VAL A 65 -1.87 14.30 10.44
C VAL A 65 -1.35 12.90 10.76
N ILE A 66 -1.05 12.09 9.75
CA ILE A 66 -0.47 10.76 9.93
C ILE A 66 1.04 10.89 10.13
N PRO A 67 1.59 10.65 11.33
CA PRO A 67 3.02 10.85 11.55
C PRO A 67 3.88 9.73 10.97
N THR A 68 3.37 8.49 10.95
CA THR A 68 4.13 7.29 10.57
C THR A 68 3.51 6.55 9.40
N GLY A 69 4.36 6.10 8.49
CA GLY A 69 3.95 5.38 7.27
C GLY A 69 3.67 3.93 7.54
N SER A 70 2.54 3.68 8.20
CA SER A 70 2.23 2.38 8.78
C SER A 70 0.93 1.77 8.26
N MET A 71 0.37 2.42 7.26
CA MET A 71 -0.89 2.15 6.60
C MET A 71 -0.78 2.43 5.09
N ALA A 72 0.44 2.54 4.56
CA ALA A 72 0.64 2.74 3.14
C ALA A 72 0.23 1.46 2.38
N PRO A 73 -0.12 1.55 1.08
CA PRO A 73 -0.32 2.77 0.29
C PRO A 73 -1.70 3.42 0.57
N THR A 74 -2.52 2.86 1.46
CA THR A 74 -3.83 3.43 1.78
C THR A 74 -3.68 4.83 2.38
N LEU A 75 -2.80 4.99 3.37
CA LEU A 75 -2.48 6.26 4.05
C LEU A 75 -0.97 6.43 4.16
N MET A 76 -0.45 7.54 3.65
CA MET A 76 0.98 7.82 3.74
C MET A 76 1.29 8.56 5.04
N GLY A 77 2.32 8.10 5.77
CA GLY A 77 2.92 8.87 6.85
C GLY A 77 4.01 9.80 6.33
N ALA A 78 5.00 10.17 7.13
CA ALA A 78 6.14 10.87 6.57
C ALA A 78 6.83 9.99 5.51
N HIS A 79 6.95 10.53 4.30
CA HIS A 79 7.39 9.82 3.09
C HIS A 79 8.13 10.78 2.14
N LYS A 80 8.77 10.17 1.15
CA LYS A 80 9.26 10.84 -0.05
C LYS A 80 8.56 10.23 -1.26
N ASP A 81 8.35 11.07 -2.26
CA ASP A 81 7.75 10.71 -3.53
C ASP A 81 8.86 10.60 -4.57
N LEU A 82 8.90 9.49 -5.31
CA LEU A 82 9.95 9.23 -6.30
C LEU A 82 9.32 8.91 -7.65
N SER A 83 9.92 9.44 -8.70
CA SER A 83 9.71 8.98 -10.08
C SER A 83 10.93 8.20 -10.50
N CYS A 84 10.74 6.97 -10.98
CA CYS A 84 11.87 6.17 -11.42
C CYS A 84 12.53 6.81 -12.65
N ASP A 85 13.82 7.08 -12.58
CA ASP A 85 14.59 7.70 -13.66
C ASP A 85 14.79 6.77 -14.87
N GLN A 86 14.71 5.44 -14.68
CA GLN A 86 14.82 4.47 -15.76
C GLN A 86 13.50 4.17 -16.46
N CYS A 87 12.41 3.97 -15.71
CA CYS A 87 11.13 3.49 -16.28
C CYS A 87 9.94 4.44 -16.08
N GLY A 88 10.12 5.57 -15.39
CA GLY A 88 9.06 6.55 -15.13
C GLY A 88 8.02 6.13 -14.08
N GLN A 89 8.12 4.93 -13.51
CA GLN A 89 7.18 4.47 -12.47
C GLN A 89 7.21 5.42 -11.27
N GLN A 90 6.03 5.89 -10.87
CA GLN A 90 5.85 6.68 -9.66
C GLN A 90 5.68 5.77 -8.44
N PHE A 91 6.40 6.06 -7.35
CA PHE A 91 6.30 5.29 -6.11
C PHE A 91 6.66 6.13 -4.88
N GLN A 92 6.39 5.59 -3.69
CA GLN A 92 6.67 6.23 -2.42
C GLN A 92 7.61 5.37 -1.59
N VAL A 93 8.45 6.04 -0.80
CA VAL A 93 9.22 5.40 0.26
C VAL A 93 9.01 6.10 1.60
N GLY A 94 9.05 5.34 2.69
CA GLY A 94 8.92 5.84 4.04
C GLY A 94 10.10 6.72 4.45
N ALA A 95 9.79 7.82 5.13
CA ALA A 95 10.78 8.75 5.70
C ALA A 95 10.45 9.09 7.17
N SER A 96 9.63 8.25 7.80
CA SER A 96 9.18 8.45 9.19
C SER A 96 10.34 8.49 10.19
N ARG A 97 11.43 7.77 9.92
CA ARG A 97 12.62 7.77 10.78
C ARG A 97 13.36 9.11 10.79
N GLU A 98 13.28 9.90 9.72
CA GLU A 98 13.90 11.23 9.66
C GLU A 98 13.26 12.21 10.65
N ARG A 99 11.98 11.98 10.98
CA ARG A 99 11.13 12.83 11.82
C ARG A 99 10.89 12.23 13.22
N SER A 100 11.64 11.21 13.61
CA SER A 100 11.42 10.44 14.84
C SER A 100 11.96 11.08 16.13
N GLY A 101 12.75 12.17 16.05
CA GLY A 101 13.38 12.81 17.20
C GLY A 101 13.51 14.32 17.08
N ALA A 102 14.19 14.94 18.05
CA ALA A 102 14.40 16.40 18.05
C ALA A 102 15.31 16.89 16.91
N SER A 103 16.12 16.00 16.34
CA SER A 103 17.00 16.23 15.19
C SER A 103 16.96 15.03 14.24
N THR A 104 17.18 15.28 12.95
CA THR A 104 17.28 14.23 11.93
C THR A 104 18.59 13.46 12.09
N ASN A 105 18.49 12.18 12.48
CA ASN A 105 19.65 11.31 12.72
C ASN A 105 19.96 10.36 11.55
N LEU A 106 18.93 9.99 10.80
CA LEU A 106 19.02 9.21 9.57
C LEU A 106 18.37 10.04 8.46
N VAL A 107 18.91 9.94 7.26
CA VAL A 107 18.41 10.63 6.07
C VAL A 107 18.17 9.60 4.99
N VAL A 108 16.98 9.61 4.41
CA VAL A 108 16.61 8.81 3.25
C VAL A 108 17.19 9.49 2.01
N VAL A 109 18.02 8.75 1.28
CA VAL A 109 18.80 9.22 0.13
C VAL A 109 18.42 8.51 -1.17
N GLY A 110 17.53 7.51 -1.11
CA GLY A 110 16.99 6.86 -2.30
C GLY A 110 15.90 5.83 -1.99
N GLY A 111 15.42 5.17 -3.03
CA GLY A 111 14.41 4.10 -2.96
C GLY A 111 14.45 3.14 -4.14
N VAL A 112 13.92 1.93 -3.97
CA VAL A 112 13.91 0.90 -5.01
C VAL A 112 12.58 0.92 -5.77
N CYS A 113 12.63 1.04 -7.10
CA CYS A 113 11.44 1.05 -7.92
C CYS A 113 10.70 -0.30 -7.86
N PRO A 114 9.38 -0.34 -7.58
CA PRO A 114 8.63 -1.59 -7.52
C PRO A 114 8.53 -2.31 -8.87
N ASN A 115 8.65 -1.57 -9.97
CA ASN A 115 8.48 -2.12 -11.31
C ASN A 115 9.79 -2.71 -11.87
N CYS A 116 10.81 -1.87 -12.05
CA CYS A 116 12.08 -2.28 -12.68
C CYS A 116 13.19 -2.68 -11.68
N ARG A 117 12.99 -2.46 -10.36
CA ARG A 117 13.99 -2.61 -9.30
C ARG A 117 15.25 -1.73 -9.41
N HIS A 118 15.24 -0.72 -10.29
CA HIS A 118 16.30 0.27 -10.30
C HIS A 118 16.33 1.07 -8.99
N VAL A 119 17.54 1.43 -8.57
CA VAL A 119 17.80 2.23 -7.37
C VAL A 119 17.73 3.70 -7.74
N ASN A 120 16.80 4.43 -7.15
CA ASN A 120 16.57 5.84 -7.47
C ASN A 120 17.13 6.69 -6.34
N SER A 121 18.20 7.43 -6.62
CA SER A 121 18.77 8.40 -5.70
C SER A 121 17.93 9.68 -5.64
N LEU A 122 18.01 10.37 -4.51
CA LEU A 122 17.31 11.61 -4.24
C LEU A 122 18.27 12.81 -4.32
N ASP A 123 17.83 13.86 -4.99
CA ASP A 123 18.53 15.14 -5.05
C ASP A 123 17.98 16.08 -3.96
N LEU A 124 18.45 15.88 -2.73
CA LEU A 124 17.98 16.62 -1.56
C LEU A 124 18.35 18.11 -1.56
N LYS A 125 19.34 18.51 -2.36
CA LYS A 125 19.86 19.89 -2.41
C LYS A 125 19.19 20.72 -3.50
N ASP A 126 19.12 20.18 -4.72
CA ASP A 126 18.72 20.94 -5.90
C ASP A 126 17.28 20.59 -6.36
N ASN A 127 16.68 19.51 -5.83
CA ASN A 127 15.27 19.15 -6.06
C ASN A 127 14.41 19.22 -4.78
N GLY A 128 13.59 20.27 -4.66
CA GLY A 128 12.70 20.45 -3.51
C GLY A 128 11.60 19.39 -3.37
N GLU A 129 11.30 18.63 -4.43
CA GLU A 129 10.29 17.56 -4.42
C GLU A 129 10.80 16.29 -3.73
N ASP A 130 12.12 16.14 -3.62
CA ASP A 130 12.78 15.01 -2.95
C ASP A 130 12.86 15.19 -1.42
N THR A 131 12.29 16.28 -0.91
CA THR A 131 12.22 16.56 0.53
C THR A 131 11.15 15.71 1.23
N THR A 132 11.28 15.60 2.55
CA THR A 132 10.40 14.73 3.34
C THR A 132 9.08 15.38 3.67
N PHE A 133 8.00 14.79 3.14
CA PHE A 133 6.63 15.13 3.49
C PHE A 133 6.27 14.66 4.90
N ASN A 134 5.33 15.35 5.55
CA ASN A 134 4.98 15.10 6.96
C ASN A 134 3.88 14.04 7.16
N GLY A 135 3.29 13.55 6.07
CA GLY A 135 2.23 12.55 6.08
C GLY A 135 0.82 13.11 5.87
N ASP A 136 -0.05 12.25 5.35
CA ASP A 136 -1.36 12.62 4.85
C ASP A 136 -2.22 13.25 5.96
N ARG A 137 -3.14 14.12 5.57
CA ARG A 137 -4.16 14.66 6.49
C ARG A 137 -5.48 13.97 6.26
N ILE A 138 -6.02 13.38 7.32
CA ILE A 138 -7.27 12.63 7.28
C ILE A 138 -8.36 13.30 8.11
N LEU A 139 -9.60 13.09 7.67
CA LEU A 139 -10.78 13.43 8.46
C LEU A 139 -11.36 12.16 9.09
N VAL A 140 -11.60 12.21 10.39
CA VAL A 140 -12.08 11.07 11.19
C VAL A 140 -13.46 11.36 11.74
N SER A 141 -14.41 10.44 11.52
CA SER A 141 -15.72 10.48 12.16
C SER A 141 -15.67 9.90 13.55
N LYS A 142 -15.88 10.75 14.56
CA LYS A 142 -16.00 10.32 15.97
C LYS A 142 -17.35 9.69 16.28
N PHE A 143 -18.38 10.06 15.52
CA PHE A 143 -19.75 9.68 15.81
C PHE A 143 -20.11 8.28 15.35
N LYS A 144 -19.48 7.78 14.28
CA LYS A 144 -19.84 6.48 13.68
C LYS A 144 -19.77 5.33 14.69
N TYR A 145 -18.70 5.26 15.50
CA TYR A 145 -18.52 4.17 16.48
C TYR A 145 -19.27 4.38 17.81
N MET A 146 -19.99 5.50 17.96
CA MET A 146 -20.92 5.68 19.08
C MET A 146 -22.31 5.10 18.78
N ILE A 147 -22.64 4.87 17.50
CA ILE A 147 -23.95 4.33 17.08
C ILE A 147 -23.83 2.91 16.52
N HIS A 148 -22.71 2.60 15.87
CA HIS A 148 -22.49 1.31 15.22
C HIS A 148 -21.15 0.72 15.64
N ASP A 149 -21.08 -0.60 15.71
CA ASP A 149 -19.80 -1.29 15.87
C ASP A 149 -18.92 -1.10 14.64
N PRO A 150 -17.58 -1.12 14.80
CA PRO A 150 -16.68 -1.04 13.67
C PRO A 150 -16.75 -2.32 12.83
N ASP A 151 -16.76 -2.15 11.52
CA ASP A 151 -16.76 -3.27 10.58
C ASP A 151 -15.33 -3.77 10.36
N ARG A 152 -15.19 -5.08 10.07
CA ARG A 152 -13.89 -5.61 9.63
C ARG A 152 -13.40 -4.84 8.41
N TRP A 153 -12.10 -4.63 8.34
CA TRP A 153 -11.38 -3.84 7.34
C TRP A 153 -11.54 -2.33 7.46
N ASP A 154 -12.29 -1.82 8.42
CA ASP A 154 -12.33 -0.38 8.67
C ASP A 154 -10.95 0.17 9.04
N VAL A 155 -10.62 1.34 8.49
CA VAL A 155 -9.48 2.11 8.98
C VAL A 155 -9.92 2.88 10.22
N ILE A 156 -9.46 2.41 11.37
CA ILE A 156 -9.87 2.92 12.68
C ILE A 156 -8.78 3.81 13.27
N VAL A 157 -9.22 4.86 13.96
CA VAL A 157 -8.38 5.70 14.82
C VAL A 157 -8.67 5.31 16.25
N PHE A 158 -7.63 5.08 17.02
CA PHE A 158 -7.72 4.66 18.42
C PHE A 158 -6.54 5.21 19.22
N LYS A 159 -6.70 5.27 20.54
CA LYS A 159 -5.61 5.59 21.45
C LYS A 159 -4.72 4.35 21.62
N TYR A 160 -3.42 4.49 21.39
CA TYR A 160 -2.48 3.38 21.54
C TYR A 160 -2.54 2.81 22.97
N PRO A 161 -2.84 1.50 23.16
CA PRO A 161 -2.94 0.89 24.49
C PRO A 161 -1.68 1.08 25.34
N GLY A 162 -0.50 1.14 24.70
CA GLY A 162 0.75 1.35 25.40
C GLY A 162 0.94 2.78 25.93
N ASN A 163 0.38 3.78 25.26
CA ASN A 163 0.40 5.19 25.64
C ASN A 163 -0.84 5.92 25.09
N PRO A 164 -1.94 6.01 25.86
CA PRO A 164 -3.20 6.58 25.37
C PRO A 164 -3.18 8.08 25.05
N LYS A 165 -2.04 8.77 25.19
CA LYS A 165 -1.83 10.13 24.68
C LYS A 165 -1.55 10.16 23.18
N GLN A 166 -1.20 9.02 22.59
CA GLN A 166 -0.90 8.88 21.17
C GLN A 166 -2.09 8.23 20.46
N ASN A 167 -2.49 8.81 19.33
CA ASN A 167 -3.50 8.22 18.45
C ASN A 167 -2.81 7.43 17.35
N TYR A 168 -3.23 6.18 17.17
CA TYR A 168 -2.78 5.29 16.11
C TYR A 168 -3.91 5.08 15.12
N ILE A 169 -3.53 4.77 13.89
CA ILE A 169 -4.45 4.57 12.78
C ILE A 169 -4.04 3.30 12.09
N LYS A 170 -4.97 2.35 12.02
CA LYS A 170 -4.72 0.99 11.52
C LYS A 170 -5.95 0.43 10.83
N ARG A 171 -5.77 -0.66 10.09
CA ARG A 171 -6.89 -1.44 9.57
C ARG A 171 -7.36 -2.43 10.63
N LEU A 172 -8.65 -2.43 10.92
CA LEU A 172 -9.25 -3.40 11.83
C LEU A 172 -9.33 -4.75 11.14
N VAL A 173 -8.69 -5.77 11.72
CA VAL A 173 -8.68 -7.11 11.17
C VAL A 173 -9.44 -8.09 12.05
N GLY A 174 -9.32 -8.03 13.38
CA GLY A 174 -10.06 -8.91 14.30
C GLY A 174 -11.18 -8.19 15.04
N LEU A 175 -12.32 -8.86 15.16
CA LEU A 175 -13.50 -8.37 15.87
C LEU A 175 -13.66 -9.05 17.23
N PRO A 176 -14.52 -8.50 18.13
CA PRO A 176 -14.75 -9.09 19.44
C PRO A 176 -15.21 -10.56 19.35
N THR A 177 -14.81 -11.36 20.33
CA THR A 177 -15.13 -12.80 20.43
C THR A 177 -14.57 -13.69 19.31
N GLU A 178 -13.49 -13.26 18.68
CA GLU A 178 -12.76 -14.03 17.66
C GLU A 178 -11.39 -14.49 18.13
N THR A 179 -11.01 -15.72 17.74
CA THR A 179 -9.61 -16.12 17.70
C THR A 179 -9.11 -15.93 16.27
N LEU A 180 -8.25 -14.94 16.08
CA LEU A 180 -7.51 -14.75 14.85
C LEU A 180 -6.32 -15.71 14.77
N THR A 181 -6.02 -16.17 13.58
CA THR A 181 -4.83 -16.98 13.27
C THR A 181 -4.19 -16.42 12.01
N LEU A 182 -2.94 -15.95 12.12
CA LEU A 182 -2.10 -15.62 10.97
C LEU A 182 -1.29 -16.84 10.57
N SER A 183 -1.30 -17.15 9.28
CA SER A 183 -0.55 -18.28 8.74
C SER A 183 -0.19 -18.00 7.29
N HIS A 184 1.10 -18.01 6.97
CA HIS A 184 1.62 -17.96 5.60
C HIS A 184 1.13 -16.75 4.78
N GLY A 185 0.91 -15.60 5.42
CA GLY A 185 0.41 -14.39 4.78
C GLY A 185 -1.09 -14.18 4.91
N ASP A 186 -1.85 -15.24 5.18
CA ASP A 186 -3.30 -15.20 5.35
C ASP A 186 -3.72 -14.94 6.79
N VAL A 187 -4.96 -14.47 6.93
CA VAL A 187 -5.62 -14.31 8.23
C VAL A 187 -6.89 -15.13 8.26
N TYR A 188 -7.03 -15.94 9.30
CA TYR A 188 -8.20 -16.74 9.58
C TYR A 188 -8.86 -16.29 10.88
N ALA A 189 -10.16 -16.47 11.01
CA ALA A 189 -10.90 -16.25 12.25
C ALA A 189 -11.83 -17.42 12.56
N ARG A 190 -12.02 -17.66 13.86
CA ARG A 190 -13.11 -18.50 14.39
C ARG A 190 -13.66 -17.86 15.65
N ARG A 191 -14.84 -18.29 16.07
CA ARG A 191 -15.40 -17.86 17.35
C ARG A 191 -14.54 -18.35 18.52
N THR A 192 -14.20 -17.45 19.43
CA THR A 192 -13.42 -17.78 20.63
C THR A 192 -14.12 -18.82 21.49
N GLY A 193 -13.34 -19.78 22.00
CA GLY A 193 -13.83 -20.87 22.85
C GLY A 193 -14.54 -22.00 22.09
N THR A 194 -14.58 -21.94 20.76
CA THR A 194 -15.13 -23.02 19.91
C THR A 194 -14.02 -23.88 19.32
N ASN A 195 -14.39 -25.09 18.89
CA ASN A 195 -13.54 -25.96 18.09
C ASN A 195 -13.85 -25.84 16.59
N ASP A 196 -14.54 -24.78 16.19
CA ASP A 196 -14.92 -24.55 14.80
C ASP A 196 -13.65 -24.41 13.93
N LYS A 197 -13.76 -24.83 12.66
CA LYS A 197 -12.74 -24.61 11.64
C LYS A 197 -12.54 -23.09 11.50
N SER A 198 -11.30 -22.62 11.51
CA SER A 198 -11.01 -21.21 11.25
C SER A 198 -11.27 -20.90 9.78
N MET A 199 -12.02 -19.84 9.53
CA MET A 199 -12.39 -19.39 8.19
C MET A 199 -11.46 -18.26 7.77
N ILE A 200 -10.99 -18.28 6.53
CA ILE A 200 -10.16 -17.20 5.97
C ILE A 200 -10.95 -15.88 5.93
N LEU A 201 -10.28 -14.78 6.24
CA LEU A 201 -10.84 -13.43 6.25
C LEU A 201 -10.63 -12.78 4.89
N ARG A 202 -11.70 -12.70 4.11
CA ARG A 202 -11.67 -12.15 2.76
C ARG A 202 -11.83 -10.64 2.74
N LYS A 203 -11.05 -9.98 1.90
CA LYS A 203 -11.16 -8.54 1.64
C LYS A 203 -12.25 -8.29 0.59
N PRO A 204 -13.19 -7.35 0.81
CA PRO A 204 -14.08 -6.90 -0.26
C PRO A 204 -13.27 -6.41 -1.49
N PRO A 205 -13.77 -6.60 -2.73
CA PRO A 205 -13.06 -6.22 -3.95
C PRO A 205 -12.44 -4.81 -3.94
N THR A 206 -13.17 -3.82 -3.43
CA THR A 206 -12.69 -2.44 -3.33
C THR A 206 -11.56 -2.25 -2.32
N THR A 207 -11.58 -3.01 -1.24
CA THR A 207 -10.58 -2.97 -0.17
C THR A 207 -9.33 -3.75 -0.59
N LEU A 208 -9.50 -4.91 -1.23
CA LEU A 208 -8.41 -5.66 -1.84
C LEU A 208 -7.61 -4.77 -2.79
N MET A 209 -8.28 -4.09 -3.73
CA MET A 209 -7.59 -3.19 -4.65
C MET A 209 -6.89 -2.03 -3.95
N ALA A 210 -7.49 -1.44 -2.92
CA ALA A 210 -6.89 -0.34 -2.16
C ALA A 210 -5.66 -0.74 -1.34
N MET A 211 -5.48 -2.04 -1.08
CA MET A 211 -4.39 -2.61 -0.28
C MET A 211 -3.32 -3.34 -1.11
N SER A 212 -3.67 -3.75 -2.32
CA SER A 212 -2.79 -4.48 -3.23
C SER A 212 -1.52 -3.70 -3.58
N GLN A 213 -0.41 -4.42 -3.75
CA GLN A 213 0.90 -3.86 -4.09
C GLN A 213 1.25 -4.14 -5.54
N LEU A 214 1.89 -3.19 -6.21
CA LEU A 214 2.36 -3.37 -7.58
C LEU A 214 3.51 -4.40 -7.61
N VAL A 215 3.43 -5.35 -8.54
CA VAL A 215 4.51 -6.30 -8.86
C VAL A 215 5.16 -5.93 -10.20
N TYR A 216 4.34 -5.65 -11.21
CA TYR A 216 4.83 -5.24 -12.53
C TYR A 216 3.74 -4.53 -13.32
N ASP A 217 4.12 -3.54 -14.11
CA ASP A 217 3.26 -2.80 -15.03
C ASP A 217 3.99 -2.59 -16.36
N THR A 218 3.35 -3.03 -17.44
CA THR A 218 3.94 -2.89 -18.77
C THR A 218 3.96 -1.47 -19.30
N ASP A 219 3.19 -0.53 -18.74
CA ASP A 219 3.18 0.85 -19.20
C ASP A 219 4.44 1.63 -18.79
N PHE A 220 5.23 1.07 -17.88
CA PHE A 220 6.47 1.68 -17.39
C PHE A 220 7.69 0.83 -17.80
N GLN A 221 8.12 0.96 -19.05
CA GLN A 221 9.31 0.25 -19.55
C GLN A 221 10.56 1.12 -19.44
N SER A 222 11.71 0.50 -19.12
CA SER A 222 12.98 1.20 -19.13
C SER A 222 13.56 1.26 -20.54
N GLU A 223 13.96 2.46 -20.96
CA GLU A 223 14.57 2.69 -22.28
C GLU A 223 15.92 1.97 -22.40
N SER A 224 16.78 2.07 -21.39
CA SER A 224 18.07 1.39 -21.35
C SER A 224 17.93 -0.13 -21.50
N LEU A 225 17.00 -0.76 -20.76
CA LEU A 225 16.75 -2.20 -20.88
C LEU A 225 16.15 -2.62 -22.22
N VAL A 226 15.27 -1.79 -22.80
CA VAL A 226 14.70 -2.06 -24.13
C VAL A 226 15.78 -1.98 -25.20
N ASN A 227 16.62 -0.94 -25.17
CA ASN A 227 17.72 -0.75 -26.12
C ASN A 227 18.82 -1.82 -25.97
N ALA A 228 18.98 -2.38 -24.76
CA ALA A 228 19.88 -3.48 -24.49
C ALA A 228 19.31 -4.86 -24.86
N ASP A 229 18.12 -4.97 -25.45
CA ASP A 229 17.45 -6.25 -25.75
C ASP A 229 17.21 -7.14 -24.51
N TYR A 230 17.05 -6.56 -23.31
CA TYR A 230 16.67 -7.34 -22.13
C TYR A 230 15.30 -7.99 -22.38
N PRO A 231 15.08 -9.29 -22.10
CA PRO A 231 13.84 -9.95 -22.53
C PRO A 231 12.60 -9.43 -21.77
N SER A 232 11.45 -9.36 -22.46
CA SER A 232 10.14 -9.04 -21.87
C SER A 232 9.75 -9.97 -20.72
N ARG A 233 9.21 -9.47 -19.61
CA ARG A 233 8.67 -10.37 -18.56
C ARG A 233 7.42 -11.13 -19.01
N TRP A 234 6.75 -10.68 -20.07
CA TRP A 234 5.68 -11.43 -20.72
C TRP A 234 6.24 -12.13 -21.95
N GLN A 235 6.16 -13.45 -21.98
CA GLN A 235 6.73 -14.28 -23.04
C GLN A 235 5.68 -15.22 -23.61
N ALA A 236 5.77 -15.47 -24.92
CA ALA A 236 5.06 -16.59 -25.52
C ALA A 236 5.48 -17.88 -24.81
N TRP A 237 4.55 -18.79 -24.58
CA TRP A 237 4.82 -20.02 -23.84
C TRP A 237 4.09 -21.22 -24.42
N ALA A 238 4.71 -22.39 -24.32
CA ALA A 238 4.10 -23.68 -24.60
C ALA A 238 4.62 -24.73 -23.61
N GLU A 239 3.80 -25.74 -23.34
CA GLU A 239 4.16 -26.83 -22.43
C GLU A 239 5.42 -27.56 -22.91
N GLY A 240 6.38 -27.75 -21.99
CA GLY A 240 7.66 -28.40 -22.28
C GLY A 240 8.64 -27.57 -23.13
N ALA A 241 8.31 -26.33 -23.48
CA ALA A 241 9.23 -25.45 -24.21
C ALA A 241 10.33 -24.93 -23.29
N ASP A 242 11.58 -24.99 -23.74
CA ASP A 242 12.74 -24.41 -23.05
C ASP A 242 13.07 -22.98 -23.56
N SER A 243 12.32 -22.47 -24.55
CA SER A 243 12.41 -21.11 -25.09
C SER A 243 11.06 -20.63 -25.66
N PRO A 244 10.86 -19.32 -25.90
CA PRO A 244 9.65 -18.81 -26.55
C PRO A 244 9.39 -19.48 -27.92
N PRO A 245 8.17 -19.98 -28.19
CA PRO A 245 7.84 -20.62 -29.46
C PRO A 245 7.72 -19.60 -30.61
N GLU A 246 8.24 -19.93 -31.79
CA GLU A 246 8.27 -19.02 -32.96
C GLU A 246 6.88 -18.70 -33.55
N ASN A 247 5.96 -19.67 -33.57
CA ASN A 247 4.62 -19.53 -34.16
C ASN A 247 3.56 -19.20 -33.10
N SER A 248 3.81 -18.17 -32.28
CA SER A 248 2.96 -17.81 -31.14
C SER A 248 2.88 -16.30 -30.96
N TRP A 249 2.68 -15.83 -29.72
CA TRP A 249 2.67 -14.42 -29.38
C TRP A 249 3.96 -13.73 -29.81
N THR A 250 3.82 -12.60 -30.48
CA THR A 250 4.92 -11.67 -30.75
C THR A 250 4.77 -10.49 -29.81
N THR A 251 5.84 -10.11 -29.13
CA THR A 251 5.86 -8.98 -28.19
C THR A 251 6.69 -7.83 -28.74
N ASP A 252 6.11 -6.63 -28.80
CA ASP A 252 6.79 -5.37 -29.11
C ASP A 252 6.87 -4.52 -27.83
N ARG A 253 8.08 -4.09 -27.47
CA ARG A 253 8.38 -3.29 -26.29
C ARG A 253 8.89 -1.93 -26.71
N LYS A 254 8.23 -0.88 -26.23
CA LYS A 254 8.65 0.50 -26.42
C LYS A 254 8.69 1.19 -25.06
N THR A 255 9.30 2.37 -25.03
CA THR A 255 9.36 3.20 -23.82
C THR A 255 7.98 3.66 -23.37
N ASP A 256 7.02 3.79 -24.29
CA ASP A 256 5.64 4.19 -24.03
C ASP A 256 4.66 3.01 -23.88
N GLY A 257 5.15 1.77 -23.83
CA GLY A 257 4.36 0.62 -23.41
C GLY A 257 4.73 -0.70 -24.06
N PHE A 258 3.79 -1.64 -23.96
CA PHE A 258 3.92 -3.02 -24.43
C PHE A 258 2.73 -3.40 -25.28
N VAL A 259 3.00 -4.12 -26.37
CA VAL A 259 1.97 -4.73 -27.21
C VAL A 259 2.34 -6.17 -27.48
N ALA A 260 1.45 -7.11 -27.18
CA ALA A 260 1.57 -8.50 -27.61
C ALA A 260 0.47 -8.83 -28.62
N THR A 261 0.83 -9.47 -29.73
CA THR A 261 -0.12 -9.89 -30.76
C THR A 261 -0.01 -11.38 -31.03
N VAL A 262 -1.13 -12.04 -31.29
CA VAL A 262 -1.14 -13.45 -31.70
C VAL A 262 -2.18 -13.71 -32.77
N LYS A 263 -1.90 -14.70 -33.61
CA LYS A 263 -2.89 -15.37 -34.45
C LYS A 263 -3.05 -16.80 -33.95
N ALA A 264 -4.09 -17.03 -33.15
CA ALA A 264 -4.32 -18.31 -32.50
C ALA A 264 -5.01 -19.31 -33.45
N PRO A 265 -4.55 -20.57 -33.49
CA PRO A 265 -5.25 -21.63 -34.21
C PRO A 265 -6.64 -21.88 -33.60
N ALA A 266 -7.53 -22.47 -34.41
CA ALA A 266 -8.94 -22.63 -34.07
C ALA A 266 -9.23 -23.58 -32.90
N ASP A 267 -8.26 -24.43 -32.54
CA ASP A 267 -8.40 -25.60 -31.66
C ASP A 267 -7.33 -25.68 -30.56
N ALA A 268 -6.37 -24.75 -30.50
CA ALA A 268 -5.33 -24.75 -29.47
C ALA A 268 -5.19 -23.38 -28.79
N ASP A 269 -4.95 -23.41 -27.48
CA ASP A 269 -4.64 -22.24 -26.65
C ASP A 269 -3.23 -21.73 -26.99
N GLN A 270 -3.08 -20.45 -27.31
CA GLN A 270 -1.79 -19.78 -27.40
C GLN A 270 -1.54 -18.99 -26.13
N TRP A 271 -0.51 -19.37 -25.36
CA TRP A 271 -0.23 -18.80 -24.05
C TRP A 271 0.79 -17.67 -24.12
N LEU A 272 0.47 -16.58 -23.43
CA LEU A 272 1.38 -15.53 -23.01
C LEU A 272 1.51 -15.63 -21.49
N ARG A 273 2.72 -15.83 -20.96
CA ARG A 273 2.96 -15.97 -19.52
C ARG A 273 3.89 -14.92 -18.96
N TYR A 274 3.64 -14.56 -17.72
CA TYR A 274 4.48 -13.66 -16.93
C TYR A 274 5.57 -14.43 -16.20
N PHE A 275 6.82 -14.02 -16.39
CA PHE A 275 8.02 -14.50 -15.72
C PHE A 275 8.57 -13.35 -14.85
N HIS A 276 8.48 -13.51 -13.53
CA HIS A 276 8.91 -12.49 -12.58
C HIS A 276 10.43 -12.47 -12.51
N ARG A 277 11.07 -11.45 -13.08
CA ARG A 277 12.51 -11.22 -12.97
C ARG A 277 12.83 -9.74 -13.01
N PHE A 278 14.02 -9.34 -12.59
CA PHE A 278 14.50 -7.97 -12.77
C PHE A 278 16.00 -7.97 -13.04
N PRO A 279 16.55 -6.91 -13.65
CA PRO A 279 17.98 -6.88 -13.96
C PRO A 279 18.82 -6.87 -12.69
N THR A 280 19.95 -7.58 -12.71
CA THR A 280 20.98 -7.45 -11.66
C THR A 280 21.71 -6.11 -11.76
N ASP A 281 22.48 -5.74 -10.73
CA ASP A 281 23.30 -4.51 -10.76
C ASP A 281 24.30 -4.53 -11.93
N GLU A 282 24.84 -5.71 -12.29
CA GLU A 282 25.70 -5.89 -13.46
C GLU A 282 24.93 -5.72 -14.79
N GLN A 283 23.71 -6.24 -14.88
CA GLN A 283 22.87 -6.09 -16.07
C GLN A 283 22.43 -4.64 -16.25
N TRP A 284 22.13 -3.91 -15.18
CA TRP A 284 21.90 -2.47 -15.24
C TRP A 284 23.14 -1.74 -15.76
N SER A 285 24.32 -2.03 -15.19
CA SER A 285 25.57 -1.43 -15.63
C SER A 285 25.88 -1.72 -17.10
N ALA A 286 25.58 -2.93 -17.58
CA ALA A 286 25.73 -3.33 -18.97
C ALA A 286 24.74 -2.58 -19.90
N ALA A 287 23.47 -2.48 -19.50
CA ALA A 287 22.44 -1.75 -20.25
C ALA A 287 22.77 -0.25 -20.36
N ASP A 288 23.21 0.37 -19.26
CA ASP A 288 23.61 1.78 -19.23
C ASP A 288 24.87 2.04 -20.08
N ALA A 289 25.73 1.03 -20.23
CA ALA A 289 26.88 1.04 -21.14
C ALA A 289 26.52 0.72 -22.60
N GLY A 290 25.23 0.49 -22.92
CA GLY A 290 24.75 0.15 -24.26
C GLY A 290 25.15 -1.26 -24.72
N GLN A 291 25.43 -2.17 -23.79
CA GLN A 291 25.74 -3.57 -24.09
C GLN A 291 24.44 -4.38 -24.26
N SER A 292 24.46 -5.37 -25.16
CA SER A 292 23.31 -6.26 -25.35
C SER A 292 23.18 -7.26 -24.19
N LEU A 293 21.94 -7.53 -23.82
CA LEU A 293 21.46 -8.48 -22.81
C LEU A 293 20.53 -9.53 -23.45
N SER A 294 20.67 -9.75 -24.76
CA SER A 294 19.90 -10.74 -25.52
C SER A 294 20.22 -12.20 -25.14
N ASP A 295 21.29 -12.43 -24.39
CA ASP A 295 21.70 -13.73 -23.85
C ASP A 295 20.98 -14.10 -22.54
N VAL A 296 20.26 -13.16 -21.93
CA VAL A 296 19.43 -13.42 -20.75
C VAL A 296 18.30 -14.39 -21.14
N ASP A 297 18.18 -15.47 -20.36
CA ASP A 297 17.11 -16.45 -20.57
C ASP A 297 15.72 -15.80 -20.37
N ALA A 298 14.90 -15.84 -21.43
CA ALA A 298 13.57 -15.28 -21.45
C ALA A 298 12.62 -15.94 -20.44
N TYR A 299 12.86 -17.20 -20.09
CA TYR A 299 12.09 -17.96 -19.08
C TYR A 299 12.74 -17.94 -17.70
N GLN A 300 13.85 -17.22 -17.51
CA GLN A 300 14.36 -16.94 -16.18
C GLN A 300 13.30 -16.20 -15.37
N SER A 301 13.11 -16.67 -14.14
CA SER A 301 12.12 -16.16 -13.21
C SER A 301 12.55 -16.40 -11.77
N GLN A 302 11.89 -15.74 -10.84
CA GLN A 302 12.06 -15.86 -9.41
C GLN A 302 10.69 -15.74 -8.71
N ALA A 303 10.63 -16.03 -7.42
CA ALA A 303 9.38 -15.98 -6.68
C ALA A 303 8.89 -14.53 -6.57
N ILE A 304 7.58 -14.31 -6.69
CA ILE A 304 6.98 -13.02 -6.30
C ILE A 304 6.99 -12.96 -4.78
N THR A 305 7.63 -11.94 -4.23
CA THR A 305 7.80 -11.78 -2.78
C THR A 305 6.94 -10.65 -2.21
N ASP A 306 6.95 -10.53 -0.88
CA ASP A 306 6.33 -9.44 -0.14
C ASP A 306 7.09 -8.10 -0.27
N PHE A 307 8.00 -7.96 -1.24
CA PHE A 307 8.69 -6.70 -1.54
C PHE A 307 7.71 -5.54 -1.55
N TYR A 308 8.05 -4.49 -0.81
CA TYR A 308 7.17 -3.36 -0.60
C TYR A 308 7.95 -2.05 -0.77
N ALA A 309 7.62 -1.30 -1.82
CA ALA A 309 8.37 -0.08 -2.17
C ALA A 309 8.45 0.91 -1.00
N TYR A 310 7.39 1.04 -0.21
CA TYR A 310 7.35 1.96 0.92
C TYR A 310 8.43 1.65 1.97
N ASP A 311 8.82 0.39 2.12
CA ASP A 311 9.87 -0.05 3.05
C ASP A 311 11.23 -0.24 2.37
N SER A 312 11.33 0.06 1.07
CA SER A 312 12.55 -0.10 0.27
C SER A 312 13.42 1.17 0.22
N TYR A 313 13.28 2.06 1.21
CA TYR A 313 14.10 3.28 1.31
C TYR A 313 15.56 2.96 1.62
N ILE A 314 16.45 3.81 1.12
CA ILE A 314 17.89 3.75 1.40
C ILE A 314 18.23 4.91 2.32
N HIS A 315 18.86 4.65 3.45
CA HIS A 315 19.18 5.69 4.41
C HIS A 315 20.62 5.63 4.92
N VAL A 316 21.12 6.80 5.33
CA VAL A 316 22.47 6.97 5.87
C VAL A 316 22.43 7.78 7.17
N PRO A 317 23.45 7.67 8.04
CA PRO A 317 23.59 8.57 9.17
C PRO A 317 23.67 10.03 8.70
N ALA A 318 22.94 10.92 9.36
CA ALA A 318 22.76 12.30 8.90
C ALA A 318 24.07 13.10 8.76
N GLY A 319 25.16 12.71 9.42
CA GLY A 319 26.46 13.37 9.27
C GLY A 319 27.13 13.19 7.90
N TYR A 320 26.69 12.20 7.12
CA TYR A 320 27.15 12.03 5.73
C TYR A 320 26.48 13.01 4.77
N VAL A 321 25.28 13.50 5.11
CA VAL A 321 24.49 14.41 4.27
C VAL A 321 24.60 15.85 4.76
N TYR A 322 24.55 16.05 6.08
CA TYR A 322 24.48 17.37 6.72
C TYR A 322 25.70 17.64 7.58
N LYS A 323 26.27 18.84 7.42
CA LYS A 323 27.20 19.46 8.37
C LYS A 323 26.46 19.96 9.61
N GLU A 324 25.33 20.65 9.42
CA GLU A 324 24.39 21.01 10.48
C GLU A 324 23.05 20.31 10.23
N ARG A 325 22.61 19.46 11.17
CA ARG A 325 21.44 18.61 10.95
C ARG A 325 20.13 19.39 11.13
N PRO A 326 19.09 19.11 10.32
CA PRO A 326 17.73 19.57 10.58
C PRO A 326 17.28 19.28 12.02
N SER A 327 16.68 20.25 12.70
CA SER A 327 16.19 20.08 14.08
C SER A 327 14.97 20.93 14.41
N THR A 328 14.26 20.52 15.46
CA THR A 328 13.04 21.18 15.95
C THR A 328 13.31 22.51 16.68
N SER A 329 14.56 22.77 17.05
CA SER A 329 14.97 23.99 17.76
C SER A 329 15.88 24.91 16.93
N GLY A 330 16.40 24.44 15.79
CA GLY A 330 17.25 25.23 14.88
C GLY A 330 16.45 26.16 13.97
N GLY A 331 17.11 27.17 13.41
CA GLY A 331 16.54 28.06 12.38
C GLY A 331 15.42 28.99 12.86
N GLY A 332 14.74 29.62 11.90
CA GLY A 332 13.63 30.54 12.17
C GLY A 332 12.30 29.84 12.49
N SER A 333 11.43 30.48 13.28
CA SER A 333 10.07 29.96 13.57
C SER A 333 9.23 29.75 12.30
N LEU A 334 9.29 30.71 11.36
CA LEU A 334 8.57 30.64 10.09
C LEU A 334 9.09 29.49 9.22
N GLU A 335 10.41 29.35 9.11
CA GLU A 335 11.09 28.28 8.40
C GLU A 335 10.64 26.91 8.92
N ARG A 336 10.70 26.69 10.25
CA ARG A 336 10.22 25.44 10.86
C ARG A 336 8.74 25.18 10.57
N SER A 337 7.90 26.21 10.62
CA SER A 337 6.47 26.04 10.30
C SER A 337 6.22 25.59 8.86
N LEU A 338 7.11 25.96 7.92
CA LEU A 338 7.02 25.55 6.53
C LEU A 338 7.63 24.16 6.29
N ASN A 339 8.68 23.79 7.04
CA ASN A 339 9.37 22.51 6.92
C ASN A 339 9.00 21.50 8.04
N GLY A 340 7.70 21.36 8.31
CA GLY A 340 7.21 20.27 9.16
C GLY A 340 7.68 20.30 10.62
N GLY A 341 8.08 21.46 11.12
CA GLY A 341 8.60 21.66 12.47
C GLY A 341 10.13 21.55 12.59
N PHE A 342 10.88 21.36 11.50
CA PHE A 342 12.34 21.27 11.50
C PHE A 342 13.00 22.41 10.72
N SER A 343 14.23 22.78 11.07
CA SER A 343 15.08 23.63 10.24
C SER A 343 15.55 22.92 8.97
N ASN A 344 16.03 23.66 7.98
CA ASN A 344 16.54 23.09 6.73
C ASN A 344 17.90 22.37 6.89
N GLY A 345 18.68 22.73 7.92
CA GLY A 345 20.06 22.23 8.09
C GLY A 345 21.05 22.85 7.11
N GLU A 346 22.32 22.45 7.19
CA GLU A 346 23.40 22.81 6.27
C GLU A 346 24.00 21.52 5.70
N PHE A 347 24.02 21.37 4.37
CA PHE A 347 24.58 20.19 3.70
C PHE A 347 26.10 20.09 3.91
N ASN A 348 26.62 18.87 3.91
CA ASN A 348 28.06 18.60 3.94
C ASN A 348 28.66 18.89 2.55
N GLU A 349 29.83 19.53 2.51
CA GLU A 349 30.53 19.85 1.25
C GLU A 349 30.92 18.60 0.44
N ASN A 350 31.08 17.45 1.10
CA ASN A 350 31.42 16.18 0.46
C ASN A 350 30.20 15.34 0.04
N TYR A 351 28.97 15.81 0.32
CA TYR A 351 27.76 15.14 -0.11
C TYR A 351 27.44 15.54 -1.55
N ASP A 352 27.37 14.54 -2.44
CA ASP A 352 26.98 14.73 -3.83
C ASP A 352 25.49 14.38 -3.98
N SER A 353 24.67 15.42 -4.04
CA SER A 353 23.20 15.31 -4.09
C SER A 353 22.76 14.71 -5.42
N GLY A 354 21.86 13.73 -5.38
CA GLY A 354 21.43 12.99 -6.57
C GLY A 354 22.35 11.83 -6.99
N ALA A 355 23.59 11.76 -6.48
CA ALA A 355 24.47 10.63 -6.76
C ALA A 355 24.01 9.33 -6.06
N GLY A 356 24.40 8.18 -6.61
CA GLY A 356 24.02 6.86 -6.11
C GLY A 356 24.51 6.56 -4.68
N PRO A 357 23.93 5.54 -4.00
CA PRO A 357 24.30 5.19 -2.63
C PRO A 357 25.74 4.69 -2.47
N GLU A 358 26.43 4.33 -3.55
CA GLU A 358 27.85 3.97 -3.59
C GLU A 358 28.77 5.08 -3.07
N GLN A 359 28.35 6.36 -3.17
CA GLN A 359 29.10 7.49 -2.61
C GLN A 359 29.37 7.32 -1.09
N PHE A 360 28.51 6.58 -0.39
CA PHE A 360 28.60 6.35 1.04
C PHE A 360 29.48 5.15 1.42
N ARG A 361 30.21 4.54 0.47
CA ARG A 361 31.25 3.52 0.71
C ARG A 361 30.78 2.37 1.63
N GLY A 362 29.58 1.85 1.39
CA GLY A 362 29.00 0.74 2.15
C GLY A 362 28.32 1.12 3.48
N VAL A 363 28.17 2.42 3.76
CA VAL A 363 27.44 2.90 4.95
C VAL A 363 25.92 3.00 4.71
N ALA A 364 25.48 2.97 3.45
CA ALA A 364 24.07 2.97 3.11
C ALA A 364 23.35 1.73 3.64
N ILE A 365 22.20 1.96 4.29
CA ILE A 365 21.34 0.92 4.87
C ILE A 365 20.06 0.81 4.04
N TRP A 366 19.67 -0.41 3.72
CA TRP A 366 18.52 -0.72 2.84
C TRP A 366 17.33 -1.16 3.68
N GLY A 367 16.23 -0.42 3.57
CA GLY A 367 14.98 -0.66 4.29
C GLY A 367 15.05 -0.40 5.80
N GLY A 368 14.13 -0.98 6.57
CA GLY A 368 14.05 -0.81 8.01
C GLY A 368 14.72 -1.92 8.84
N GLN A 369 14.41 -2.01 10.14
CA GLN A 369 15.30 -2.29 11.28
C GLN A 369 16.06 -3.65 11.37
N ASP A 370 16.68 -4.15 10.30
CA ASP A 370 17.60 -5.30 10.37
C ASP A 370 19.05 -4.81 10.31
N SER A 371 19.49 -4.22 11.42
CA SER A 371 20.89 -4.10 11.87
C SER A 371 22.00 -3.93 10.81
N GLY A 372 21.78 -3.11 9.77
CA GLY A 372 22.82 -2.66 8.82
C GLY A 372 23.55 -3.72 7.99
N ASN A 373 23.27 -5.02 8.16
CA ASN A 373 24.05 -6.11 7.57
C ASN A 373 23.27 -6.93 6.52
N GLN A 374 21.95 -6.74 6.38
CA GLN A 374 21.13 -7.51 5.44
C GLN A 374 20.33 -6.57 4.54
N GLN A 375 20.35 -6.83 3.23
CA GLN A 375 19.74 -5.97 2.19
C GLN A 375 18.24 -6.27 1.98
N ILE A 376 17.48 -6.35 3.08
CA ILE A 376 16.05 -6.73 3.03
C ILE A 376 15.22 -5.66 2.30
N GLY A 377 15.66 -4.40 2.28
CA GLY A 377 15.00 -3.37 1.47
C GLY A 377 15.08 -3.58 -0.05
N ARG A 378 15.97 -4.44 -0.56
CA ARG A 378 16.08 -4.72 -2.01
C ARG A 378 15.09 -5.77 -2.50
N ASP A 379 14.69 -6.72 -1.65
CA ASP A 379 13.73 -7.76 -1.99
C ASP A 379 12.95 -8.33 -0.80
N GLY A 380 11.78 -8.89 -1.03
CA GLY A 380 10.97 -9.51 0.01
C GLY A 380 11.55 -10.83 0.52
N MET A 381 11.06 -11.28 1.67
CA MET A 381 11.49 -12.51 2.37
C MET A 381 10.40 -13.57 2.43
N HIS A 382 9.19 -13.23 1.98
CA HIS A 382 8.03 -14.10 1.99
C HIS A 382 7.46 -14.23 0.59
N TRP A 383 7.27 -15.47 0.13
CA TRP A 383 6.57 -15.74 -1.13
C TRP A 383 5.10 -15.32 -1.02
N VAL A 384 4.59 -14.68 -2.07
CA VAL A 384 3.19 -14.27 -2.17
C VAL A 384 2.58 -14.88 -3.42
N GLY A 385 1.68 -15.85 -3.21
CA GLY A 385 0.91 -16.50 -4.27
C GLY A 385 -0.44 -15.83 -4.56
N ASP A 386 -0.88 -14.93 -3.67
CA ASP A 386 -2.11 -14.14 -3.82
C ASP A 386 -1.91 -13.02 -4.84
N LEU A 387 -2.31 -13.28 -6.08
CA LEU A 387 -2.05 -12.41 -7.22
C LEU A 387 -3.34 -11.84 -7.82
N ILE A 388 -3.17 -10.72 -8.48
CA ILE A 388 -4.17 -10.03 -9.29
C ILE A 388 -3.52 -9.72 -10.63
N ALA A 389 -4.13 -10.20 -11.70
CA ALA A 389 -3.68 -10.00 -13.07
C ALA A 389 -4.70 -9.15 -13.84
N GLU A 390 -4.20 -8.14 -14.54
CA GLU A 390 -5.01 -7.24 -15.36
C GLU A 390 -4.42 -7.12 -16.76
N ALA A 391 -5.29 -7.03 -17.76
CA ALA A 391 -4.92 -6.89 -19.15
C ALA A 391 -5.99 -6.13 -19.94
N ASP A 392 -5.56 -5.33 -20.91
CA ASP A 392 -6.42 -4.87 -21.99
C ASP A 392 -6.32 -5.83 -23.17
N ILE A 393 -7.43 -6.49 -23.50
CA ILE A 393 -7.47 -7.52 -24.52
C ILE A 393 -8.42 -7.10 -25.63
N GLU A 394 -7.90 -6.98 -26.85
CA GLU A 394 -8.64 -6.76 -28.08
C GLU A 394 -8.64 -8.03 -28.90
N THR A 395 -9.81 -8.48 -29.34
CA THR A 395 -9.95 -9.72 -30.12
C THR A 395 -10.62 -9.47 -31.47
N SER A 396 -10.26 -10.26 -32.46
CA SER A 396 -10.97 -10.37 -33.73
C SER A 396 -12.36 -10.99 -33.58
N SER A 397 -13.23 -10.78 -34.57
CA SER A 397 -14.62 -11.28 -34.52
C SER A 397 -14.76 -12.81 -34.60
N ASP A 398 -13.73 -13.51 -35.08
CA ASP A 398 -13.67 -14.97 -35.17
C ASP A 398 -12.93 -15.61 -33.97
N ALA A 399 -12.50 -14.80 -33.00
CA ALA A 399 -11.94 -15.31 -31.76
C ALA A 399 -12.97 -16.08 -30.93
N LYS A 400 -12.55 -17.20 -30.34
CA LYS A 400 -13.48 -18.15 -29.69
C LYS A 400 -13.46 -18.09 -28.18
N GLU A 401 -12.27 -18.00 -27.59
CA GLU A 401 -12.11 -18.10 -26.14
C GLU A 401 -10.88 -17.31 -25.68
N VAL A 402 -11.03 -16.66 -24.52
CA VAL A 402 -9.93 -16.09 -23.74
C VAL A 402 -9.86 -16.82 -22.41
N THR A 403 -8.64 -17.16 -21.97
CA THR A 403 -8.39 -17.75 -20.66
C THR A 403 -7.45 -16.86 -19.86
N LEU A 404 -7.81 -16.56 -18.62
CA LEU A 404 -6.94 -15.97 -17.61
C LEU A 404 -6.59 -17.07 -16.59
N GLU A 405 -5.33 -17.16 -16.19
CA GLU A 405 -4.84 -18.15 -15.23
C GLU A 405 -3.91 -17.51 -14.21
N ILE A 406 -4.11 -17.86 -12.94
CA ILE A 406 -3.16 -17.63 -11.86
C ILE A 406 -2.74 -18.99 -11.29
N VAL A 407 -1.46 -19.19 -11.05
CA VAL A 407 -0.89 -20.42 -10.48
C VAL A 407 -0.31 -20.13 -9.11
N GLU A 408 -0.65 -20.98 -8.15
CA GLU A 408 -0.23 -20.86 -6.77
C GLU A 408 0.00 -22.25 -6.15
N ALA A 409 1.26 -22.55 -5.83
CA ALA A 409 1.73 -23.80 -5.25
C ALA A 409 1.23 -25.04 -6.02
N GLY A 410 1.41 -25.02 -7.34
CA GLY A 410 1.04 -26.10 -8.27
C GLY A 410 -0.45 -26.18 -8.63
N VAL A 411 -1.27 -25.23 -8.16
CA VAL A 411 -2.71 -25.20 -8.42
C VAL A 411 -3.04 -24.08 -9.40
N LYS A 412 -3.78 -24.40 -10.46
CA LYS A 412 -4.21 -23.45 -11.49
C LYS A 412 -5.61 -22.94 -11.19
N TYR A 413 -5.74 -21.63 -11.09
CA TYR A 413 -6.99 -20.92 -10.91
C TYR A 413 -7.34 -20.21 -12.22
N GLN A 414 -8.34 -20.72 -12.93
CA GLN A 414 -8.66 -20.30 -14.29
C GLN A 414 -10.02 -19.62 -14.38
N CYS A 415 -10.09 -18.59 -15.22
CA CYS A 415 -11.32 -18.06 -15.79
C CYS A 415 -11.28 -18.23 -17.31
N ARG A 416 -12.20 -19.01 -17.88
CA ARG A 416 -12.39 -19.16 -19.32
C ARG A 416 -13.63 -18.39 -19.77
N ILE A 417 -13.49 -17.54 -20.78
CA ILE A 417 -14.57 -16.73 -21.33
C ILE A 417 -14.81 -17.17 -22.77
N ASN A 418 -16.00 -17.72 -23.04
CA ASN A 418 -16.45 -17.99 -24.39
C ASN A 418 -16.85 -16.68 -25.05
N LEU A 419 -16.15 -16.29 -26.12
CA LEU A 419 -16.32 -14.99 -26.76
C LEU A 419 -17.54 -14.91 -27.69
N ALA A 420 -18.17 -16.04 -28.01
CA ALA A 420 -19.38 -16.06 -28.83
C ALA A 420 -20.61 -15.60 -28.02
N ASP A 421 -20.72 -16.02 -26.76
CA ASP A 421 -21.85 -15.66 -25.88
C ASP A 421 -21.45 -14.75 -24.70
N GLY A 422 -20.15 -14.60 -24.42
CA GLY A 422 -19.61 -13.84 -23.30
C GLY A 422 -19.64 -14.59 -21.97
N ARG A 423 -19.89 -15.91 -21.97
CA ARG A 423 -20.02 -16.69 -20.74
C ARG A 423 -18.64 -16.98 -20.13
N ALA A 424 -18.42 -16.51 -18.91
CA ALA A 424 -17.27 -16.83 -18.08
C ALA A 424 -17.51 -18.08 -17.24
N LYS A 425 -16.47 -18.90 -17.07
CA LYS A 425 -16.46 -20.10 -16.21
C LYS A 425 -15.19 -20.15 -15.37
N LEU A 426 -15.35 -20.34 -14.06
CA LEU A 426 -14.25 -20.48 -13.11
C LEU A 426 -13.91 -21.95 -12.83
N THR A 427 -12.62 -22.27 -12.75
CA THR A 427 -12.14 -23.64 -12.47
C THR A 427 -10.88 -23.60 -11.61
N ILE A 428 -10.76 -24.55 -10.68
CA ILE A 428 -9.56 -24.81 -9.89
C ILE A 428 -9.02 -26.17 -10.32
N ILE A 429 -7.78 -26.23 -10.78
CA ILE A 429 -7.14 -27.45 -11.29
C ILE A 429 -5.88 -27.72 -10.48
N ASP A 430 -5.94 -28.75 -9.64
CA ASP A 430 -4.81 -29.18 -8.83
C ASP A 430 -3.96 -30.19 -9.62
N ALA A 431 -2.90 -29.67 -10.25
CA ALA A 431 -1.94 -30.47 -11.01
C ALA A 431 -0.98 -31.26 -10.11
N GLY A 432 -0.77 -30.81 -8.86
CA GLY A 432 0.15 -31.43 -7.89
C GLY A 432 -0.24 -32.84 -7.44
N SER A 433 -1.52 -33.22 -7.61
CA SER A 433 -2.01 -34.59 -7.35
C SER A 433 -1.61 -35.63 -8.41
N GLY A 434 -0.94 -35.24 -9.50
CA GLY A 434 -0.54 -36.13 -10.59
C GLY A 434 -1.69 -36.56 -11.53
N LYS A 435 -2.93 -36.06 -11.31
CA LYS A 435 -4.10 -36.35 -12.16
C LYS A 435 -4.86 -35.10 -12.66
N GLY A 436 -4.44 -33.89 -12.30
CA GLY A 436 -5.14 -32.66 -12.72
C GLY A 436 -6.60 -32.65 -12.24
N GLU A 437 -6.80 -32.88 -10.94
CA GLU A 437 -8.14 -32.97 -10.37
C GLU A 437 -8.79 -31.59 -10.30
N THR A 438 -10.03 -31.49 -10.79
CA THR A 438 -10.83 -30.27 -10.59
C THR A 438 -11.30 -30.20 -9.15
N ARG A 439 -11.02 -29.07 -8.48
CA ARG A 439 -11.47 -28.81 -7.10
C ARG A 439 -12.79 -28.05 -7.11
N ASN A 440 -13.59 -28.29 -6.08
CA ASN A 440 -14.90 -27.65 -5.93
C ASN A 440 -14.77 -26.32 -5.21
N PHE A 441 -15.67 -25.40 -5.56
CA PHE A 441 -15.90 -24.19 -4.80
C PHE A 441 -16.81 -24.48 -3.59
N THR A 442 -16.77 -23.61 -2.59
CA THR A 442 -17.52 -23.74 -1.34
C THR A 442 -19.01 -23.87 -1.63
N GLY A 443 -19.62 -24.99 -1.24
CA GLY A 443 -21.06 -25.22 -1.41
C GLY A 443 -21.50 -25.44 -2.86
N ALA A 444 -20.58 -25.61 -3.81
CA ALA A 444 -20.89 -25.84 -5.22
C ALA A 444 -20.45 -27.25 -5.65
N ASN A 445 -21.34 -27.94 -6.37
CA ASN A 445 -21.04 -29.23 -7.00
C ASN A 445 -20.58 -29.08 -8.48
N SER A 446 -20.49 -27.85 -8.97
CA SER A 446 -20.08 -27.50 -10.33
C SER A 446 -19.30 -26.19 -10.34
N SER A 447 -18.50 -25.97 -11.39
CA SER A 447 -17.82 -24.70 -11.67
C SER A 447 -18.79 -23.52 -11.77
N PRO A 448 -18.53 -22.40 -11.08
CA PRO A 448 -19.30 -21.17 -11.21
C PRO A 448 -19.26 -20.61 -12.63
N THR A 449 -20.41 -20.09 -13.09
CA THR A 449 -20.53 -19.40 -14.38
C THR A 449 -21.22 -18.04 -14.27
N ALA A 450 -20.91 -17.14 -15.21
CA ALA A 450 -21.49 -15.81 -15.29
C ALA A 450 -21.59 -15.33 -16.74
N GLU A 451 -22.54 -14.46 -17.04
CA GLU A 451 -22.55 -13.70 -18.30
C GLU A 451 -21.70 -12.44 -18.14
N THR A 452 -20.90 -12.11 -19.17
CA THR A 452 -20.06 -10.90 -19.17
C THR A 452 -20.26 -10.09 -20.45
N GLY A 453 -19.80 -8.84 -20.43
CA GLY A 453 -19.75 -8.00 -21.62
C GLY A 453 -18.64 -8.38 -22.61
N PHE A 454 -17.72 -9.26 -22.23
CA PHE A 454 -16.54 -9.58 -23.04
C PHE A 454 -16.89 -10.55 -24.18
N LYS A 455 -16.99 -10.01 -25.40
CA LYS A 455 -17.29 -10.76 -26.63
C LYS A 455 -16.24 -10.52 -27.71
N ALA A 456 -16.26 -11.36 -28.74
CA ALA A 456 -15.35 -11.25 -29.88
C ALA A 456 -15.52 -9.93 -30.63
N GLY A 457 -14.42 -9.37 -31.16
CA GLY A 457 -14.46 -8.17 -32.00
C GLY A 457 -14.37 -6.83 -31.25
N SER A 458 -14.19 -6.85 -29.93
CA SER A 458 -14.05 -5.64 -29.09
C SER A 458 -12.83 -5.72 -28.17
N ARG A 459 -12.45 -4.55 -27.64
CA ARG A 459 -11.44 -4.39 -26.59
C ARG A 459 -12.12 -4.31 -25.23
N HIS A 460 -11.59 -5.04 -24.27
CA HIS A 460 -12.04 -5.04 -22.88
C HIS A 460 -10.86 -4.96 -21.92
N THR A 461 -11.06 -4.29 -20.79
CA THR A 461 -10.14 -4.39 -19.65
C THR A 461 -10.63 -5.52 -18.77
N VAL A 462 -9.80 -6.54 -18.54
CA VAL A 462 -10.14 -7.67 -17.67
C VAL A 462 -9.19 -7.78 -16.52
N ARG A 463 -9.71 -8.17 -15.35
CA ARG A 463 -8.92 -8.44 -14.16
C ARG A 463 -9.37 -9.74 -13.51
N LEU A 464 -8.43 -10.62 -13.17
CA LEU A 464 -8.66 -11.82 -12.38
C LEU A 464 -7.84 -11.72 -11.09
N SER A 465 -8.46 -12.01 -9.95
CA SER A 465 -7.78 -12.15 -8.66
C SER A 465 -7.96 -13.57 -8.13
N ASN A 466 -6.88 -14.10 -7.56
CA ASN A 466 -6.88 -15.24 -6.66
C ASN A 466 -6.28 -14.78 -5.34
N CYS A 467 -7.10 -14.19 -4.46
CA CYS A 467 -6.66 -13.70 -3.15
C CYS A 467 -7.63 -14.14 -2.06
N ASP A 468 -7.12 -14.44 -0.87
CA ASP A 468 -7.89 -14.90 0.29
C ASP A 468 -8.84 -16.10 -0.02
N ASP A 469 -8.38 -17.10 -0.78
CA ASP A 469 -9.17 -18.23 -1.28
C ASP A 469 -10.50 -17.79 -1.96
N GLN A 470 -10.43 -16.79 -2.82
CA GLN A 470 -11.55 -16.32 -3.62
C GLN A 470 -11.13 -15.89 -5.02
N LEU A 471 -11.85 -16.38 -6.03
CA LEU A 471 -11.73 -15.87 -7.38
C LEU A 471 -12.68 -14.69 -7.60
N VAL A 472 -12.12 -13.59 -8.08
CA VAL A 472 -12.89 -12.39 -8.43
C VAL A 472 -12.52 -11.96 -9.85
N LEU A 473 -13.54 -11.79 -10.70
CA LEU A 473 -13.39 -11.32 -12.06
C LEU A 473 -13.95 -9.89 -12.17
N TRP A 474 -13.21 -9.02 -12.83
CA TRP A 474 -13.71 -7.73 -13.32
C TRP A 474 -13.66 -7.70 -14.84
N VAL A 475 -14.68 -7.09 -15.46
CA VAL A 475 -14.70 -6.75 -16.88
C VAL A 475 -15.11 -5.28 -16.99
N ASP A 476 -14.28 -4.48 -17.66
CA ASP A 476 -14.46 -3.03 -17.86
C ASP A 476 -14.70 -2.24 -16.56
N GLY A 477 -14.09 -2.72 -15.47
CA GLY A 477 -14.15 -2.11 -14.14
C GLY A 477 -15.24 -2.66 -13.21
N ASP A 478 -16.21 -3.40 -13.74
CA ASP A 478 -17.31 -3.98 -12.96
C ASP A 478 -16.96 -5.35 -12.42
N VAL A 479 -17.26 -5.61 -11.14
CA VAL A 479 -17.13 -6.94 -10.52
C VAL A 479 -18.23 -7.84 -11.08
N ILE A 480 -17.84 -9.00 -11.63
CA ILE A 480 -18.78 -9.98 -12.18
C ILE A 480 -19.34 -10.86 -11.06
N GLU A 481 -20.67 -10.94 -10.98
CA GLU A 481 -21.38 -11.82 -10.08
C GLU A 481 -21.65 -13.18 -10.75
N PHE A 482 -21.24 -14.26 -10.10
CA PHE A 482 -21.41 -15.63 -10.60
C PHE A 482 -22.67 -16.29 -10.04
N ASP A 483 -23.16 -17.32 -10.73
CA ASP A 483 -24.33 -18.12 -10.34
C ASP A 483 -24.17 -18.90 -9.01
N SER A 484 -22.96 -18.95 -8.48
CA SER A 484 -22.58 -19.66 -7.26
C SER A 484 -21.35 -19.02 -6.62
N LEU A 485 -21.02 -19.44 -5.39
CA LEU A 485 -19.89 -18.90 -4.64
C LEU A 485 -18.57 -19.14 -5.38
N THR A 486 -17.74 -18.11 -5.45
CA THR A 486 -16.40 -18.16 -6.04
C THR A 486 -15.29 -18.37 -5.00
N THR A 487 -15.68 -18.68 -3.76
CA THR A 487 -14.79 -18.93 -2.63
C THR A 487 -14.45 -20.41 -2.52
N PHE A 488 -13.26 -20.74 -2.04
CA PHE A 488 -12.83 -22.11 -1.76
C PHE A 488 -12.06 -22.16 -0.44
N ASP A 489 -11.48 -23.29 -0.10
CA ASP A 489 -10.58 -23.42 1.04
C ASP A 489 -9.39 -24.28 0.58
N ALA A 490 -8.24 -23.66 0.35
CA ALA A 490 -7.08 -24.37 -0.20
C ALA A 490 -6.64 -25.54 0.71
N ARG A 491 -6.93 -25.44 2.01
CA ARG A 491 -6.61 -26.47 3.01
C ARG A 491 -7.41 -27.75 2.86
N ASP A 492 -8.47 -27.75 2.05
CA ASP A 492 -9.26 -28.96 1.76
C ASP A 492 -8.56 -29.91 0.77
N TYR A 493 -7.58 -29.42 0.02
CA TYR A 493 -6.84 -30.21 -0.97
C TYR A 493 -5.32 -30.04 -0.93
N ARG A 494 -4.80 -29.06 -0.19
CA ARG A 494 -3.36 -28.82 0.01
C ARG A 494 -3.06 -28.76 1.50
N SER A 495 -2.11 -29.57 1.98
CA SER A 495 -1.65 -29.41 3.36
C SER A 495 -0.81 -28.14 3.52
N ARG A 496 -0.67 -27.67 4.76
CA ARG A 496 0.17 -26.51 5.05
C ARG A 496 1.63 -26.71 4.63
N ASP A 497 2.13 -27.94 4.73
CA ASP A 497 3.52 -28.24 4.40
C ASP A 497 3.74 -28.33 2.88
N GLU A 498 2.66 -28.30 2.09
CA GLU A 498 2.62 -28.30 0.62
C GLU A 498 2.32 -26.91 0.03
N ASP A 499 2.11 -25.91 0.88
CA ASP A 499 1.67 -24.56 0.56
C ASP A 499 2.85 -23.63 0.20
N TYR A 500 3.60 -23.99 -0.84
CA TYR A 500 4.80 -23.28 -1.27
C TYR A 500 4.97 -23.40 -2.79
N PRO A 501 5.69 -22.48 -3.46
CA PRO A 501 5.83 -22.51 -4.91
C PRO A 501 6.67 -23.72 -5.31
N ARG A 502 6.20 -24.49 -6.30
CA ARG A 502 6.87 -25.72 -6.75
C ARG A 502 7.53 -25.50 -8.09
N TRP A 503 8.62 -26.20 -8.35
CA TRP A 503 9.25 -26.11 -9.66
C TRP A 503 9.88 -27.42 -10.07
N SER A 504 9.45 -27.91 -11.23
CA SER A 504 10.20 -28.92 -11.97
C SER A 504 10.12 -28.63 -13.46
N LYS A 505 10.97 -29.29 -14.25
CA LYS A 505 10.88 -29.18 -15.72
C LYS A 505 9.50 -29.59 -16.27
N ASN A 506 8.81 -30.50 -15.59
CA ASN A 506 7.48 -30.98 -15.98
C ASN A 506 6.34 -30.11 -15.42
N ASP A 507 6.60 -29.34 -14.36
CA ASP A 507 5.64 -28.43 -13.73
C ASP A 507 6.32 -27.12 -13.35
N PRO A 508 6.57 -26.22 -14.34
CA PRO A 508 7.34 -24.99 -14.11
C PRO A 508 6.44 -23.80 -13.73
N LEU A 509 5.15 -24.00 -13.52
CA LEU A 509 4.17 -22.91 -13.64
C LEU A 509 4.12 -21.94 -12.47
N ASP A 510 4.59 -22.31 -11.27
CA ASP A 510 4.78 -21.30 -10.20
C ASP A 510 5.90 -20.29 -10.54
N ALA A 511 6.83 -20.65 -11.44
CA ALA A 511 7.81 -19.71 -12.00
C ALA A 511 7.23 -18.89 -13.17
N ALA A 512 6.03 -19.20 -13.63
CA ALA A 512 5.30 -18.43 -14.63
C ALA A 512 3.83 -18.22 -14.19
N PRO A 513 3.60 -17.60 -13.02
CA PRO A 513 2.39 -17.77 -12.23
C PRO A 513 1.17 -17.06 -12.80
N VAL A 514 1.31 -16.22 -13.82
CA VAL A 514 0.19 -15.57 -14.49
C VAL A 514 0.22 -15.89 -15.97
N GLY A 515 -0.92 -16.35 -16.49
CA GLY A 515 -1.10 -16.72 -17.88
C GLY A 515 -2.33 -16.08 -18.51
N LEU A 516 -2.20 -15.72 -19.79
CA LEU A 516 -3.28 -15.33 -20.66
C LEU A 516 -3.24 -16.22 -21.90
N ALA A 517 -4.36 -16.81 -22.28
CA ALA A 517 -4.47 -17.58 -23.50
C ALA A 517 -5.59 -17.09 -24.41
N VAL A 518 -5.36 -17.20 -25.71
CA VAL A 518 -6.38 -16.98 -26.75
C VAL A 518 -6.50 -18.23 -27.61
N LYS A 519 -7.73 -18.59 -27.97
CA LYS A 519 -8.05 -19.68 -28.91
C LYS A 519 -8.91 -19.16 -30.05
N GLY A 520 -8.50 -19.46 -31.27
CA GLY A 520 -9.12 -19.03 -32.51
C GLY A 520 -8.98 -17.53 -32.76
N GLY A 521 -8.74 -17.14 -34.01
CA GLY A 521 -8.68 -15.74 -34.42
C GLY A 521 -7.40 -15.02 -34.00
N GLU A 522 -7.42 -13.70 -34.16
CA GLU A 522 -6.35 -12.78 -33.78
C GLU A 522 -6.68 -12.06 -32.47
N ALA A 523 -5.66 -11.74 -31.67
CA ALA A 523 -5.79 -10.91 -30.48
C ALA A 523 -4.59 -9.99 -30.28
N THR A 524 -4.84 -8.84 -29.67
CA THR A 524 -3.82 -7.90 -29.22
C THR A 524 -4.00 -7.58 -27.75
N VAL A 525 -2.92 -7.66 -26.99
CA VAL A 525 -2.89 -7.41 -25.54
C VAL A 525 -2.02 -6.20 -25.25
N ARG A 526 -2.51 -5.33 -24.35
CA ARG A 526 -1.86 -4.11 -23.85
C ARG A 526 -2.09 -4.00 -22.34
N HIS A 527 -1.44 -3.04 -21.69
CA HIS A 527 -1.66 -2.71 -20.27
C HIS A 527 -1.73 -3.96 -19.37
N LEU A 528 -0.66 -4.75 -19.37
CA LEU A 528 -0.55 -5.91 -18.51
C LEU A 528 0.01 -5.48 -17.16
N GLN A 529 -0.80 -5.62 -16.12
CA GLN A 529 -0.42 -5.28 -14.76
C GLN A 529 -0.57 -6.48 -13.83
N ILE A 530 0.47 -6.76 -13.06
CA ILE A 530 0.44 -7.73 -11.97
C ILE A 530 0.51 -6.97 -10.65
N ARG A 531 -0.42 -7.31 -9.77
CA ARG A 531 -0.43 -6.87 -8.37
C ARG A 531 -0.47 -8.10 -7.47
N ARG A 532 -0.08 -7.92 -6.22
CA ARG A 532 -0.20 -8.94 -5.18
C ARG A 532 -1.04 -8.42 -4.03
N ASP A 533 -1.60 -9.34 -3.26
CA ASP A 533 -2.16 -9.00 -1.96
C ASP A 533 -1.04 -8.72 -0.94
N LYS A 534 -1.46 -8.22 0.22
CA LYS A 534 -0.62 -7.99 1.38
C LYS A 534 -0.38 -9.29 2.15
N TYR A 535 0.89 -9.62 2.29
CA TYR A 535 1.33 -10.73 3.13
C TYR A 535 1.29 -10.37 4.62
N TYR A 536 0.40 -10.95 5.41
CA TYR A 536 0.38 -10.69 6.85
C TYR A 536 1.35 -11.60 7.62
N ILE A 537 2.46 -11.02 8.06
CA ILE A 537 3.51 -11.73 8.78
C ILE A 537 3.00 -12.27 10.13
N ALA A 538 3.13 -13.58 10.32
CA ALA A 538 2.78 -14.35 11.50
C ALA A 538 3.86 -14.21 12.59
N THR A 539 3.76 -13.13 13.36
CA THR A 539 4.63 -12.85 14.51
C THR A 539 3.84 -12.44 15.74
N ASN A 540 4.38 -12.71 16.92
CA ASN A 540 3.99 -12.12 18.21
C ASN A 540 5.19 -11.47 18.92
N ASN A 541 6.29 -11.26 18.19
CA ASN A 541 7.53 -10.78 18.75
C ASN A 541 7.54 -9.25 18.78
N ALA A 542 7.78 -8.68 19.97
CA ALA A 542 7.96 -7.24 20.17
C ALA A 542 9.35 -6.72 19.76
N ASN A 543 10.30 -7.59 19.46
CA ASN A 543 11.61 -7.17 18.94
C ASN A 543 11.48 -6.72 17.49
N PHE A 544 11.48 -5.40 17.30
CA PHE A 544 11.19 -4.69 16.05
C PHE A 544 12.15 -4.96 14.87
N GLY A 545 13.29 -5.63 15.08
CA GLY A 545 14.30 -5.92 14.05
C GLY A 545 14.31 -7.36 13.56
N GLY A 546 13.13 -7.91 13.26
CA GLY A 546 12.99 -9.29 12.80
C GLY A 546 11.54 -9.75 12.68
N ILE A 547 10.67 -8.90 12.12
CA ILE A 547 9.29 -9.29 11.79
C ILE A 547 9.37 -10.23 10.59
N ASN A 548 9.34 -11.53 10.84
CA ASN A 548 9.29 -12.58 9.81
C ASN A 548 8.54 -13.82 10.31
N ASP A 549 8.05 -14.61 9.36
CA ASP A 549 7.33 -15.86 9.60
C ASP A 549 8.24 -17.01 10.02
N TYR A 550 9.56 -16.91 9.88
CA TYR A 550 10.43 -18.05 10.08
C TYR A 550 10.81 -18.25 11.55
N ASP A 551 10.57 -19.46 12.06
CA ASP A 551 11.10 -19.88 13.34
C ASP A 551 12.59 -20.20 13.24
N ASN A 552 13.42 -19.22 13.62
CA ASN A 552 14.88 -19.35 13.67
C ASN A 552 15.36 -20.57 14.46
N SER A 553 14.65 -21.00 15.52
CA SER A 553 15.03 -22.18 16.29
C SER A 553 14.78 -23.47 15.49
N THR A 554 13.67 -23.51 14.77
CA THR A 554 13.34 -24.60 13.85
C THR A 554 14.26 -24.60 12.64
N LEU A 555 14.52 -23.44 12.02
CA LEU A 555 15.50 -23.29 10.94
C LEU A 555 16.88 -23.80 11.35
N PHE A 556 17.40 -23.36 12.50
CA PHE A 556 18.71 -23.80 12.99
C PHE A 556 18.76 -25.32 13.20
N ARG A 557 17.70 -25.90 13.76
CA ARG A 557 17.59 -27.35 13.98
C ARG A 557 17.52 -28.14 12.67
N LEU A 558 16.82 -27.64 11.66
CA LEU A 558 16.65 -28.30 10.36
C LEU A 558 17.89 -28.15 9.47
N ALA A 559 18.50 -26.95 9.45
CA ALA A 559 19.67 -26.64 8.63
C ALA A 559 20.99 -27.14 9.23
N GLY A 560 21.05 -27.32 10.55
CA GLY A 560 22.30 -27.58 11.28
C GLY A 560 23.20 -26.34 11.41
N SER A 561 22.77 -25.17 10.90
CA SER A 561 23.48 -23.90 10.93
C SER A 561 22.48 -22.72 10.95
N GLY A 562 22.97 -21.50 11.17
CA GLY A 562 22.14 -20.31 11.03
C GLY A 562 21.82 -20.03 9.56
N VAL A 563 20.54 -19.80 9.26
CA VAL A 563 20.07 -19.35 7.93
C VAL A 563 19.89 -17.84 7.99
N SER A 564 20.58 -17.11 7.14
CA SER A 564 20.44 -15.66 7.02
C SER A 564 19.27 -15.29 6.10
N MET A 565 18.78 -14.04 6.18
CA MET A 565 17.72 -13.58 5.27
C MET A 565 18.19 -13.54 3.81
N GLY A 566 19.47 -13.24 3.58
CA GLY A 566 20.07 -13.31 2.24
C GLY A 566 20.06 -14.73 1.67
N ASP A 567 20.21 -15.76 2.51
CA ASP A 567 20.11 -17.15 2.06
C ASP A 567 18.68 -17.46 1.58
N ILE A 568 17.66 -16.96 2.27
CA ILE A 568 16.25 -17.13 1.89
C ILE A 568 15.97 -16.42 0.56
N GLN A 569 16.39 -15.16 0.42
CA GLN A 569 16.27 -14.40 -0.83
C GLN A 569 16.98 -15.13 -1.99
N SER A 570 18.15 -15.75 -1.75
CA SER A 570 18.87 -16.52 -2.76
C SER A 570 18.11 -17.77 -3.25
N VAL A 571 17.28 -18.37 -2.40
CA VAL A 571 16.40 -19.48 -2.78
C VAL A 571 15.26 -18.95 -3.65
N PHE A 572 14.66 -17.83 -3.27
CA PHE A 572 13.55 -17.24 -4.02
C PHE A 572 13.97 -16.75 -5.40
N ALA A 573 15.22 -16.31 -5.55
CA ALA A 573 15.85 -15.98 -6.83
C ALA A 573 16.01 -17.18 -7.80
N MET A 574 15.84 -18.43 -7.33
CA MET A 574 16.16 -19.65 -8.10
C MET A 574 15.05 -20.72 -7.98
N PRO A 575 14.13 -20.82 -8.97
CA PRO A 575 13.04 -21.78 -8.94
C PRO A 575 13.43 -23.22 -8.63
N GLN A 576 14.59 -23.65 -9.14
CA GLN A 576 15.14 -24.99 -8.94
C GLN A 576 15.38 -25.35 -7.47
N ARG A 577 15.46 -24.34 -6.57
CA ARG A 577 15.75 -24.52 -5.15
C ARG A 577 14.48 -24.53 -4.29
N TRP A 578 13.31 -24.22 -4.84
CA TRP A 578 12.11 -24.05 -4.04
C TRP A 578 11.67 -25.36 -3.37
N ASP A 579 11.62 -26.48 -4.09
CA ASP A 579 11.22 -27.77 -3.51
C ASP A 579 12.18 -28.30 -2.44
N GLU A 580 13.44 -27.86 -2.45
CA GLU A 580 14.48 -28.27 -1.49
C GLU A 580 14.59 -27.34 -0.27
N PHE A 581 13.83 -26.24 -0.26
CA PHE A 581 13.98 -25.23 0.78
C PHE A 581 13.31 -25.68 2.09
N ILE A 582 14.16 -26.08 3.04
CA ILE A 582 13.74 -26.47 4.40
C ILE A 582 12.98 -25.38 5.16
N GLY A 583 13.08 -24.10 4.75
CA GLY A 583 12.41 -23.00 5.42
C GLY A 583 10.89 -23.02 5.30
N TRP A 584 10.32 -23.76 4.34
CA TRP A 584 8.87 -23.95 4.24
C TRP A 584 8.27 -24.58 5.49
N GLN A 585 9.00 -25.52 6.10
CA GLN A 585 8.59 -26.21 7.34
C GLN A 585 8.80 -25.36 8.60
N ALA A 586 9.56 -24.26 8.49
CA ALA A 586 9.85 -23.35 9.58
C ALA A 586 8.94 -22.13 9.62
N ARG A 587 7.99 -21.99 8.68
CA ARG A 587 7.00 -20.91 8.72
C ARG A 587 6.04 -21.09 9.91
N ARG A 588 5.83 -19.99 10.63
CA ARG A 588 5.02 -19.94 11.86
C ARG A 588 3.54 -19.80 11.52
N THR A 589 2.74 -20.23 12.49
CA THR A 589 1.34 -19.89 12.62
C THR A 589 1.15 -19.24 13.99
N VAL A 590 0.56 -18.05 14.05
CA VAL A 590 0.40 -17.29 15.31
C VAL A 590 -1.07 -16.99 15.51
N SER A 591 -1.59 -17.19 16.72
CA SER A 591 -2.99 -16.93 17.03
C SER A 591 -3.16 -15.91 18.16
N PHE A 592 -4.20 -15.10 18.05
CA PHE A 592 -4.58 -14.05 18.99
C PHE A 592 -6.04 -14.26 19.36
N THR A 593 -6.33 -14.36 20.66
CA THR A 593 -7.69 -14.57 21.15
C THR A 593 -8.26 -13.25 21.65
N LEU A 594 -9.43 -12.87 21.13
CA LEU A 594 -10.14 -11.65 21.48
C LEU A 594 -11.40 -11.99 22.26
N HIS A 595 -11.63 -11.27 23.34
CA HIS A 595 -12.84 -11.35 24.13
C HIS A 595 -13.85 -10.27 23.71
N GLU A 596 -14.92 -10.12 24.47
CA GLU A 596 -15.86 -9.02 24.31
C GLU A 596 -15.13 -7.68 24.39
N ASP A 597 -15.52 -6.72 23.54
CA ASP A 597 -14.95 -5.37 23.46
C ASP A 597 -13.45 -5.29 23.15
N GLN A 598 -12.88 -6.32 22.54
CA GLN A 598 -11.48 -6.35 22.10
C GLN A 598 -11.38 -6.39 20.57
N PHE A 599 -10.55 -5.51 20.02
CA PHE A 599 -10.36 -5.33 18.57
C PHE A 599 -8.91 -5.55 18.18
N PHE A 600 -8.64 -6.12 17.01
CA PHE A 600 -7.27 -6.41 16.56
C PHE A 600 -6.91 -5.63 15.29
N PRO A 601 -6.29 -4.44 15.43
CA PRO A 601 -5.81 -3.68 14.30
C PRO A 601 -4.41 -4.10 13.80
N MET A 602 -4.22 -4.10 12.48
CA MET A 602 -2.95 -4.39 11.81
C MET A 602 -2.57 -3.26 10.85
N GLY A 603 -1.27 -2.98 10.73
CA GLY A 603 -0.71 -2.02 9.78
C GLY A 603 -0.01 -2.72 8.62
N ASP A 604 0.86 -2.03 7.87
CA ASP A 604 1.49 -2.44 6.60
C ASP A 604 2.69 -3.39 6.68
N ASN A 605 2.97 -3.95 7.86
CA ASN A 605 4.17 -4.75 8.17
C ASN A 605 5.48 -3.96 8.15
N SER A 606 5.44 -2.65 7.90
CA SER A 606 6.62 -1.81 8.04
C SER A 606 7.18 -1.91 9.46
N PRO A 607 8.50 -1.67 9.64
CA PRO A 607 9.08 -1.55 10.98
C PRO A 607 8.44 -0.43 11.81
N GLU A 608 7.84 0.57 11.15
CA GLU A 608 7.02 1.64 11.72
C GLU A 608 5.58 1.20 12.05
N SER A 609 5.17 0.00 11.62
CA SER A 609 3.81 -0.47 11.70
C SER A 609 3.30 -0.55 13.14
N LEU A 610 4.16 -0.85 14.13
CA LEU A 610 3.82 -0.91 15.57
C LEU A 610 2.34 -1.26 15.78
N ASP A 611 1.93 -2.47 15.38
CA ASP A 611 0.54 -2.90 15.40
C ASP A 611 0.30 -4.03 16.41
N ALA A 612 -0.96 -4.47 16.53
CA ALA A 612 -1.41 -5.32 17.62
C ALA A 612 -0.63 -6.64 17.75
N ARG A 613 -0.04 -7.15 16.66
CA ARG A 613 0.82 -8.34 16.67
C ARG A 613 2.04 -8.15 17.57
N CYS A 614 2.62 -6.96 17.56
CA CYS A 614 3.93 -6.68 18.13
C CYS A 614 3.87 -5.83 19.40
N TRP A 615 2.68 -5.46 19.91
CA TRP A 615 2.58 -4.60 21.10
C TRP A 615 2.91 -5.31 22.41
N ALA A 616 2.47 -6.55 22.57
CA ALA A 616 2.69 -7.33 23.79
C ALA A 616 4.20 -7.49 24.04
N GLY A 617 4.69 -7.01 25.19
CA GLY A 617 6.11 -7.09 25.56
C GLY A 617 6.99 -5.90 25.12
N THR A 618 6.48 -4.95 24.31
CA THR A 618 7.20 -3.70 23.96
C THR A 618 7.60 -2.87 25.18
N LYS A 619 6.91 -3.06 26.30
CA LYS A 619 7.16 -2.37 27.58
C LYS A 619 8.20 -3.05 28.46
N SER A 620 8.56 -4.31 28.22
CA SER A 620 9.76 -4.91 28.85
C SER A 620 11.03 -4.12 28.51
N GLN A 621 11.00 -3.33 27.42
CA GLN A 621 12.09 -2.48 26.95
C GLN A 621 12.07 -1.05 27.54
N TYR A 622 10.96 -0.57 28.14
CA TYR A 622 10.82 0.83 28.60
C TYR A 622 10.10 0.96 29.96
N LYS A 623 10.68 1.74 30.89
CA LYS A 623 10.04 2.08 32.18
C LYS A 623 8.80 2.96 31.97
N LEU A 624 7.79 2.87 32.87
CA LEU A 624 6.60 3.72 32.87
C LEU A 624 7.00 5.20 32.67
N PRO A 625 6.62 5.86 31.56
CA PRO A 625 7.02 7.23 31.29
C PRO A 625 6.46 8.21 32.33
N ARG A 626 7.25 9.21 32.74
CA ARG A 626 6.80 10.24 33.69
C ARG A 626 5.53 10.92 33.18
N GLY A 627 4.50 10.98 34.02
CA GLY A 627 3.22 11.62 33.72
C GLY A 627 2.24 10.79 32.89
N VAL A 628 2.50 9.49 32.72
CA VAL A 628 1.49 8.51 32.27
C VAL A 628 0.84 7.90 33.51
N ASN A 629 -0.49 7.93 33.56
CA ASN A 629 -1.25 7.42 34.69
C ASN A 629 -1.21 5.88 34.71
N GLU A 630 -1.06 5.26 35.88
CA GLU A 630 -0.93 3.81 36.04
C GLU A 630 -2.16 3.02 35.50
N PRO A 631 -3.42 3.48 35.68
CA PRO A 631 -4.59 2.95 34.96
C PRO A 631 -4.51 3.01 33.43
N ALA A 632 -3.85 4.03 32.85
CA ALA A 632 -3.66 4.11 31.40
C ALA A 632 -2.60 3.12 30.89
N TRP A 633 -1.83 2.53 31.80
CA TRP A 633 -0.82 1.51 31.53
C TRP A 633 -1.39 0.08 31.59
N ARG A 634 -2.64 -0.13 32.03
CA ARG A 634 -3.20 -1.48 32.25
C ARG A 634 -3.22 -2.36 30.99
N TRP A 635 -3.36 -1.77 29.81
CA TRP A 635 -3.44 -2.49 28.52
C TRP A 635 -2.12 -2.53 27.77
N ALA A 636 -1.05 -2.32 28.52
CA ALA A 636 0.34 -2.30 28.11
C ALA A 636 0.78 -3.48 27.25
N ASP A 637 0.42 -4.67 27.71
CA ASP A 637 0.95 -5.94 27.23
C ASP A 637 -0.11 -6.69 26.42
N ASP A 638 -1.21 -6.01 26.09
CA ASP A 638 -2.30 -6.56 25.31
C ASP A 638 -2.01 -6.43 23.81
N SER A 639 -2.19 -7.52 23.09
CA SER A 639 -2.18 -7.55 21.62
C SER A 639 -3.53 -7.14 21.03
N TYR A 640 -4.29 -6.25 21.69
CA TYR A 640 -5.60 -5.81 21.20
C TYR A 640 -5.88 -4.36 21.64
N VAL A 641 -6.90 -3.76 21.02
CA VAL A 641 -7.45 -2.46 21.38
C VAL A 641 -8.79 -2.66 22.08
N PRO A 642 -8.90 -2.30 23.37
CA PRO A 642 -10.18 -2.18 24.06
C PRO A 642 -11.13 -1.19 23.38
N ARG A 643 -12.44 -1.45 23.43
CA ARG A 643 -13.48 -0.56 22.89
C ARG A 643 -13.37 0.90 23.35
N ASP A 644 -13.06 1.13 24.62
CA ASP A 644 -12.97 2.46 25.22
C ASP A 644 -11.78 3.30 24.70
N LEU A 645 -10.85 2.67 23.99
CA LEU A 645 -9.76 3.34 23.30
C LEU A 645 -10.07 3.67 21.83
N LEU A 646 -11.19 3.20 21.27
CA LEU A 646 -11.61 3.58 19.92
C LEU A 646 -11.98 5.07 19.88
N VAL A 647 -11.49 5.77 18.85
CA VAL A 647 -11.76 7.21 18.64
C VAL A 647 -12.75 7.41 17.50
N GLY A 648 -12.58 6.71 16.37
CA GLY A 648 -13.47 6.90 15.22
C GLY A 648 -13.01 6.23 13.93
N LYS A 649 -13.83 6.35 12.88
CA LYS A 649 -13.53 5.83 11.53
C LYS A 649 -12.82 6.89 10.70
N ALA A 650 -11.69 6.54 10.08
CA ALA A 650 -11.05 7.39 9.08
C ALA A 650 -11.89 7.40 7.80
N LEU A 651 -12.25 8.58 7.28
CA LEU A 651 -13.18 8.72 6.16
C LEU A 651 -12.51 9.13 4.85
N VAL A 652 -11.67 10.16 4.89
CA VAL A 652 -11.13 10.81 3.68
C VAL A 652 -9.74 11.37 3.93
N VAL A 653 -8.86 11.23 2.95
CA VAL A 653 -7.63 12.01 2.83
C VAL A 653 -8.00 13.33 2.17
N PHE A 654 -7.97 14.45 2.90
CA PHE A 654 -8.50 15.73 2.43
C PHE A 654 -7.42 16.77 2.10
N TRP A 655 -6.18 16.55 2.54
CA TRP A 655 -5.05 17.43 2.21
C TRP A 655 -3.78 16.60 1.98
N PRO A 656 -3.73 15.84 0.87
CA PRO A 656 -2.53 15.17 0.44
C PRO A 656 -1.51 16.18 -0.12
N HIS A 657 -0.22 15.85 0.01
CA HIS A 657 0.87 16.69 -0.50
C HIS A 657 0.90 16.69 -2.04
N SER A 658 1.38 17.79 -2.62
CA SER A 658 1.58 17.93 -4.06
C SER A 658 2.76 17.10 -4.55
N TRP A 659 2.55 16.37 -5.64
CA TRP A 659 3.63 16.23 -6.62
C TRP A 659 3.65 17.52 -7.42
N SER A 660 4.82 18.13 -7.59
CA SER A 660 5.04 19.22 -8.55
C SER A 660 3.99 20.34 -8.56
N SER A 661 3.95 21.18 -7.52
CA SER A 661 3.21 22.45 -7.58
C SER A 661 3.98 23.63 -6.96
N PRO A 662 4.13 24.76 -7.69
CA PRO A 662 4.94 25.91 -7.27
C PRO A 662 4.28 26.80 -6.20
N VAL A 663 3.06 26.47 -5.76
CA VAL A 663 2.30 27.28 -4.80
C VAL A 663 2.21 26.53 -3.46
N PRO A 664 2.83 27.03 -2.37
CA PRO A 664 3.05 26.30 -1.11
C PRO A 664 1.81 25.90 -0.29
N PHE A 665 0.59 26.00 -0.85
CA PHE A 665 -0.66 25.72 -0.15
C PHE A 665 -1.75 25.11 -1.04
N THR A 666 -1.42 24.64 -2.25
CA THR A 666 -2.43 24.02 -3.12
C THR A 666 -2.53 22.52 -2.79
N PRO A 667 -3.68 22.02 -2.31
CA PRO A 667 -3.82 20.59 -2.03
C PRO A 667 -3.76 19.78 -3.32
N ASN A 668 -3.22 18.57 -3.25
CA ASN A 668 -3.22 17.66 -4.39
C ASN A 668 -4.60 17.02 -4.55
N PHE A 669 -5.51 17.71 -5.23
CA PHE A 669 -6.88 17.22 -5.43
C PHE A 669 -6.94 15.82 -6.06
N LYS A 670 -5.95 15.42 -6.87
CA LYS A 670 -5.89 14.07 -7.45
C LYS A 670 -5.64 12.98 -6.41
N ARG A 671 -4.94 13.29 -5.31
CA ARG A 671 -4.66 12.35 -4.21
C ARG A 671 -5.75 12.37 -3.14
N MET A 672 -6.72 13.29 -3.21
CA MET A 672 -7.84 13.29 -2.27
C MET A 672 -8.70 12.07 -2.56
N LYS A 673 -8.90 11.23 -1.56
CA LYS A 673 -9.62 9.96 -1.73
C LYS A 673 -10.39 9.57 -0.50
N LEU A 674 -11.51 8.90 -0.72
CA LEU A 674 -12.19 8.15 0.34
C LEU A 674 -11.29 7.01 0.80
N ILE A 675 -11.22 6.83 2.11
CA ILE A 675 -10.49 5.73 2.72
C ILE A 675 -11.37 4.49 2.60
N ARG A 676 -10.85 3.46 1.91
CA ARG A 676 -11.52 2.19 1.64
C ARG A 676 -10.90 1.04 2.41
#